data_AF-A0A9D1F7F5-F1
#
_entry.id   AF-A0A9D1F7F5-F1
#
_cell.length_a   1.000
_cell.length_b   1.000
_cell.length_c   1.000
_cell.angle_alpha   90.00
_cell.angle_beta   90.00
_cell.angle_gamma   90.00
#
_symmetry.space_group_name_H-M   'P 1'
#
loop_
_entity.id
_entity.type
_entity.pdbx_description
1 polymer ?
#
loop_
_entity_poly.entity_id
_entity_poly.type
_entity_poly.pdbx_seq_one_letter_code
_entity_poly.pdbx_strand_id
1 'polypeptide(L)'
;MKKPFKIDVSILKGSETQKNVDDLQPESAEAKTDQSSGSEPEPKMTEQTSTSETKLIKPFTIEAGSPGDLTKPFTCEIPKQNPDSGPLPEADTAKEKSAQNPQPEADEEQEKIILNPQAYCTSTDKPGHQVVVNGSDALADCLADKAKEIIANIGDAELLKTYLCAALASYKKDTGHDLNLKNYLKEAQNSSSLNFKLSLMRKEIVVTDTENGEENELFYIMRVTVCKRNGFSKSYDARVAGKDVKSVEWLKRATNSIAMIPKEKDEKIEFMEMVQDCIEREDAPVEIVYPNAGWRQVPNVGWRYVYAGGVIGADNPWTHTGKEYTLLLNGPAIGTGELFKLAMSMGEVTKNSVALDTMIFTHATVLSTLFKTAGFPINFVFGIVGVTNSRKTSLVLALAKIFGRKNLVADAEFATATNCGIEKVLGTYLDAPVIVDDFKPGATPMQQKALDSKLDELLRFYGNRVTKKRMTDFMPAGSKKYFPISGGCIITMEIVNGVQSSLSRMFLVELKDDDVINPRLKTYQTERWILPSHIYDFVAWVTPRFDAVVKYIGRSVEDIRAERHFALARHNEMYSVMLTTCKILCQYAVEKGFWTREQCQQFLAHATGCFMADIRMMEARFKASDKGLLAIQALGDALKSGKLSPLALTPESCQRQAESYQDDTYVYIKTNRLSRLIHEYCLANYIPDPIVNNEELLSLLERLKVLDILEGPNGRERSRKLPIQRGNAMRYLYLSKTKMAELLTD
;
A
#
# COMPACT_ATOMS: atom_id res chain seq x y z
N MET A 1 17.68 25.11 -11.81
CA MET A 1 16.27 25.55 -12.00
C MET A 1 15.60 24.62 -12.99
N LYS A 2 14.68 23.75 -12.55
CA LYS A 2 13.94 22.80 -13.40
C LYS A 2 12.84 23.56 -14.14
N LYS A 3 12.71 23.39 -15.47
CA LYS A 3 11.59 23.94 -16.27
C LYS A 3 10.25 23.50 -15.63
N PRO A 4 9.22 24.36 -15.59
CA PRO A 4 7.92 23.96 -15.07
C PRO A 4 7.37 22.81 -15.90
N PHE A 5 7.00 21.73 -15.21
CA PHE A 5 6.27 20.59 -15.78
C PHE A 5 4.98 21.09 -16.42
N LYS A 6 4.88 20.99 -17.75
CA LYS A 6 3.65 21.19 -18.51
C LYS A 6 3.17 19.81 -18.95
N ILE A 7 2.07 19.36 -18.36
CA ILE A 7 1.30 18.25 -18.92
C ILE A 7 0.75 18.73 -20.27
N ASP A 8 0.93 17.91 -21.30
CA ASP A 8 0.48 18.26 -22.64
C ASP A 8 -1.04 18.09 -22.74
N VAL A 9 -1.75 19.22 -22.62
CA VAL A 9 -3.21 19.31 -22.71
C VAL A 9 -3.71 18.91 -24.10
N SER A 10 -2.84 18.84 -25.12
CA SER A 10 -3.25 18.43 -26.48
C SER A 10 -3.71 16.96 -26.55
N ILE A 11 -3.34 16.14 -25.56
CA ILE A 11 -3.78 14.74 -25.45
C ILE A 11 -5.27 14.66 -25.04
N LEU A 12 -5.85 15.78 -24.56
CA LEU A 12 -7.19 15.82 -23.93
C LEU A 12 -8.34 16.18 -24.88
N LYS A 13 -8.07 16.60 -26.12
CA LYS A 13 -9.13 16.90 -27.09
C LYS A 13 -9.56 15.62 -27.81
N GLY A 14 -10.39 14.83 -27.14
CA GLY A 14 -11.17 13.78 -27.81
C GLY A 14 -12.22 14.42 -28.72
N SER A 15 -12.36 13.88 -29.93
CA SER A 15 -13.25 14.24 -31.04
C SER A 15 -14.45 15.16 -30.70
N GLU A 16 -14.39 16.39 -31.17
CA GLU A 16 -15.57 17.21 -31.47
C GLU A 16 -16.32 16.54 -32.63
N THR A 17 -17.34 15.73 -32.36
CA THR A 17 -18.38 15.46 -33.36
C THR A 17 -19.34 16.62 -33.38
N GLN A 18 -19.01 17.62 -34.19
CA GLN A 18 -19.96 18.59 -34.69
C GLN A 18 -20.37 18.22 -36.12
N LYS A 19 -21.69 18.23 -36.33
CA LYS A 19 -22.45 18.35 -37.59
C LYS A 19 -23.01 17.07 -38.22
N ASN A 20 -24.35 17.04 -38.23
CA ASN A 20 -25.20 16.99 -39.43
C ASN A 20 -24.55 16.47 -40.69
N VAL A 21 -25.13 15.41 -41.27
CA VAL A 21 -25.28 15.28 -42.72
C VAL A 21 -26.62 14.60 -43.01
N ASP A 22 -27.58 15.41 -43.46
CA ASP A 22 -28.47 15.01 -44.55
C ASP A 22 -27.65 15.06 -45.86
N ASP A 23 -28.03 14.16 -46.75
CA ASP A 23 -27.69 14.04 -48.17
C ASP A 23 -26.44 13.27 -48.63
N LEU A 24 -26.81 12.22 -49.39
CA LEU A 24 -26.04 11.29 -50.17
C LEU A 24 -25.65 11.88 -51.54
N GLN A 25 -24.52 11.36 -52.07
CA GLN A 25 -24.20 11.05 -53.48
C GLN A 25 -22.93 11.71 -54.08
N PRO A 26 -22.24 11.00 -55.01
CA PRO A 26 -20.81 10.70 -54.85
C PRO A 26 -19.93 11.07 -56.08
N GLU A 27 -18.72 10.49 -56.08
CA GLU A 27 -17.72 10.36 -57.18
C GLU A 27 -16.61 11.41 -57.26
N SER A 28 -15.36 10.99 -57.07
CA SER A 28 -14.50 10.55 -58.18
C SER A 28 -13.07 10.27 -57.70
N ALA A 29 -12.46 9.28 -58.34
CA ALA A 29 -11.11 8.82 -58.13
C ALA A 29 -10.07 9.81 -58.68
N GLU A 30 -8.84 9.80 -58.14
CA GLU A 30 -7.64 9.69 -58.97
C GLU A 30 -6.39 9.38 -58.13
N ALA A 31 -5.63 8.43 -58.64
CA ALA A 31 -4.34 7.98 -58.15
C ALA A 31 -3.23 8.97 -58.51
N LYS A 32 -2.15 8.99 -57.71
CA LYS A 32 -0.78 9.10 -58.23
C LYS A 32 0.25 8.68 -57.18
N THR A 33 0.95 7.62 -57.56
CA THR A 33 2.28 7.19 -57.17
C THR A 33 3.31 8.32 -57.14
N ASP A 34 4.26 8.26 -56.21
CA ASP A 34 5.67 8.45 -56.57
C ASP A 34 6.64 7.82 -55.55
N GLN A 35 7.66 7.18 -56.11
CA GLN A 35 8.80 6.51 -55.48
C GLN A 35 10.02 7.45 -55.44
N SER A 36 10.85 7.34 -54.39
CA SER A 36 12.34 7.47 -54.43
C SER A 36 12.85 7.22 -53.00
N SER A 37 13.64 6.18 -52.68
CA SER A 37 15.01 5.81 -53.05
C SER A 37 16.10 6.74 -52.50
N GLY A 38 16.93 6.20 -51.59
CA GLY A 38 18.20 6.79 -51.11
C GLY A 38 18.56 6.24 -49.72
N SER A 39 19.14 5.05 -49.61
CA SER A 39 20.60 4.74 -49.59
C SER A 39 21.31 5.17 -48.29
N GLU A 40 21.78 4.17 -47.55
CA GLU A 40 22.64 4.22 -46.35
C GLU A 40 24.01 4.89 -46.62
N PRO A 41 24.82 5.13 -45.56
CA PRO A 41 25.82 4.11 -45.22
C PRO A 41 26.07 3.91 -43.70
N GLU A 42 26.33 2.66 -43.31
CA GLU A 42 27.11 2.31 -42.10
C GLU A 42 28.55 2.86 -42.19
N PRO A 43 29.28 2.96 -41.05
CA PRO A 43 30.30 1.93 -40.84
C PRO A 43 30.64 1.54 -39.38
N LYS A 44 31.05 0.26 -39.26
CA LYS A 44 32.21 -0.30 -38.54
C LYS A 44 32.08 -0.78 -37.07
N MET A 45 32.29 -2.10 -36.97
CA MET A 45 32.80 -2.87 -35.83
C MET A 45 34.22 -2.43 -35.40
N THR A 46 34.50 -2.53 -34.10
CA THR A 46 35.86 -2.75 -33.57
C THR A 46 35.80 -3.61 -32.30
N GLU A 47 36.81 -4.48 -32.17
CA GLU A 47 36.98 -5.54 -31.17
C GLU A 47 37.38 -5.06 -29.76
N GLN A 48 37.03 -5.92 -28.79
CA GLN A 48 37.64 -6.27 -27.50
C GLN A 48 38.70 -5.34 -26.87
N THR A 49 38.51 -5.00 -25.59
CA THR A 49 39.51 -5.27 -24.52
C THR A 49 38.91 -5.03 -23.13
N SER A 50 39.13 -6.00 -22.23
CA SER A 50 38.80 -5.93 -20.81
C SER A 50 39.85 -5.10 -20.07
N THR A 51 39.45 -3.97 -19.49
CA THR A 51 40.28 -3.19 -18.57
C THR A 51 39.68 -3.20 -17.17
N SER A 52 40.37 -3.85 -16.24
CA SER A 52 40.13 -3.74 -14.80
C SER A 52 40.59 -2.35 -14.32
N GLU A 53 39.65 -1.45 -14.05
CA GLU A 53 39.96 -0.15 -13.46
C GLU A 53 40.44 -0.30 -12.01
N THR A 54 41.70 0.06 -11.77
CA THR A 54 42.26 0.29 -10.44
C THR A 54 42.05 1.77 -10.12
N LYS A 55 41.16 2.11 -9.18
CA LYS A 55 40.99 3.51 -8.73
C LYS A 55 42.16 3.94 -7.85
N LEU A 56 43.01 4.82 -8.39
CA LEU A 56 43.95 5.65 -7.63
C LEU A 56 43.19 6.58 -6.67
N ILE A 57 43.41 6.43 -5.38
CA ILE A 57 43.04 7.42 -4.37
C ILE A 57 44.29 8.26 -4.06
N LYS A 58 44.19 9.58 -4.20
CA LYS A 58 45.24 10.54 -3.88
C LYS A 58 45.57 10.52 -2.38
N PRO A 59 46.85 10.61 -1.96
CA PRO A 59 47.18 10.83 -0.55
C PRO A 59 46.81 12.27 -0.17
N PHE A 60 46.15 12.45 0.98
CA PHE A 60 45.98 13.74 1.62
C PHE A 60 47.13 13.97 2.60
N THR A 61 47.67 15.19 2.62
CA THR A 61 48.74 15.64 3.51
C THR A 61 48.11 16.30 4.73
N ILE A 62 48.49 15.88 5.93
CA ILE A 62 48.22 16.64 7.17
C ILE A 62 49.43 17.56 7.38
N GLU A 63 49.22 18.87 7.32
CA GLU A 63 50.24 19.86 7.68
C GLU A 63 50.43 19.84 9.22
N ALA A 64 51.55 19.32 9.69
CA ALA A 64 52.04 19.55 11.04
C ALA A 64 53.18 20.58 10.98
N GLY A 65 52.99 21.72 11.65
CA GLY A 65 54.04 22.71 11.86
C GLY A 65 55.09 22.20 12.86
N SER A 66 56.22 21.74 12.31
CA SER A 66 57.64 21.85 12.75
C SER A 66 58.08 21.51 14.19
N PRO A 67 59.34 21.08 14.41
CA PRO A 67 59.99 19.87 13.86
C PRO A 67 60.83 19.10 14.92
N GLY A 68 60.96 17.78 14.79
CA GLY A 68 61.86 17.01 15.65
C GLY A 68 61.88 15.51 15.39
N ASP A 69 62.33 15.14 14.19
CA ASP A 69 62.85 13.84 13.77
C ASP A 69 61.91 12.61 13.58
N LEU A 70 62.15 11.99 12.42
CA LEU A 70 61.83 10.63 11.97
C LEU A 70 60.41 10.31 11.46
N THR A 71 60.23 10.38 10.14
CA THR A 71 59.49 9.34 9.41
C THR A 71 60.20 8.99 8.09
N LYS A 72 60.69 7.75 7.97
CA LYS A 72 60.75 7.07 6.66
C LYS A 72 59.47 6.26 6.54
N PRO A 73 58.74 6.31 5.41
CA PRO A 73 57.51 5.55 5.24
C PRO A 73 57.81 4.05 5.21
N PHE A 74 56.92 3.24 5.79
CA PHE A 74 56.86 1.79 5.57
C PHE A 74 55.56 1.46 4.85
N THR A 75 55.62 0.49 3.94
CA THR A 75 54.48 -0.06 3.20
C THR A 75 54.21 -1.46 3.72
N CYS A 76 52.97 -1.79 4.06
CA CYS A 76 52.57 -3.13 4.46
C CYS A 76 51.86 -3.80 3.29
N GLU A 77 52.34 -4.96 2.84
CA GLU A 77 51.64 -5.79 1.85
C GLU A 77 50.68 -6.76 2.56
N ILE A 78 49.40 -6.67 2.23
CA ILE A 78 48.36 -7.58 2.71
C ILE A 78 48.36 -8.82 1.80
N PRO A 79 48.51 -10.06 2.33
CA PRO A 79 48.40 -11.26 1.51
C PRO A 79 46.96 -11.44 1.02
N LYS A 80 46.79 -11.69 -0.28
CA LYS A 80 45.49 -12.09 -0.85
C LYS A 80 45.11 -13.49 -0.35
N GLN A 81 43.87 -13.67 0.10
CA GLN A 81 43.29 -15.00 0.29
C GLN A 81 43.22 -15.73 -1.06
N ASN A 82 43.65 -16.99 -1.07
CA ASN A 82 43.66 -17.85 -2.25
C ASN A 82 42.24 -18.39 -2.49
N PRO A 83 41.64 -18.24 -3.69
CA PRO A 83 40.24 -18.59 -3.94
C PRO A 83 39.98 -20.07 -4.28
N ASP A 84 40.92 -20.99 -4.03
CA ASP A 84 40.75 -22.42 -4.30
C ASP A 84 40.87 -23.27 -3.03
N SER A 85 39.76 -23.38 -2.30
CA SER A 85 39.46 -24.53 -1.45
C SER A 85 37.97 -24.81 -1.56
N GLY A 86 37.63 -25.93 -2.20
CA GLY A 86 36.27 -26.34 -2.54
C GLY A 86 35.33 -26.52 -1.33
N PRO A 87 34.01 -26.69 -1.61
CA PRO A 87 32.96 -26.56 -0.61
C PRO A 87 32.97 -27.73 0.40
N LEU A 88 32.87 -27.38 1.68
CA LEU A 88 32.57 -28.30 2.78
C LEU A 88 31.06 -28.67 2.74
N PRO A 89 30.69 -29.93 3.01
CA PRO A 89 29.31 -30.39 2.90
C PRO A 89 28.40 -29.87 4.03
N GLU A 90 27.16 -29.53 3.66
CA GLU A 90 26.05 -29.16 4.54
C GLU A 90 25.58 -30.37 5.37
N ALA A 91 25.34 -30.16 6.66
CA ALA A 91 24.70 -31.15 7.54
C ALA A 91 23.42 -30.59 8.15
N ASP A 92 22.34 -31.31 7.89
CA ASP A 92 20.96 -31.09 8.31
C ASP A 92 20.77 -30.97 9.83
N THR A 93 19.90 -30.03 10.20
CA THR A 93 19.30 -29.91 11.53
C THR A 93 18.15 -30.90 11.72
N ALA A 94 18.22 -31.76 12.76
CA ALA A 94 17.04 -32.45 13.29
C ALA A 94 17.04 -32.50 14.84
N LYS A 95 15.81 -32.35 15.35
CA LYS A 95 15.34 -32.01 16.70
C LYS A 95 15.65 -33.00 17.84
N GLU A 96 15.61 -32.43 19.05
CA GLU A 96 15.53 -33.04 20.39
C GLU A 96 14.42 -34.10 20.56
N LYS A 97 14.68 -35.10 21.43
CA LYS A 97 13.78 -35.54 22.53
C LYS A 97 14.45 -36.52 23.52
N SER A 98 14.46 -36.11 24.79
CA SER A 98 14.19 -36.82 26.06
C SER A 98 14.90 -38.13 26.50
N ALA A 99 15.50 -38.01 27.70
CA ALA A 99 15.32 -38.84 28.92
C ALA A 99 16.27 -40.03 29.25
N GLN A 100 16.72 -39.99 30.52
CA GLN A 100 17.12 -41.06 31.47
C GLN A 100 18.58 -41.58 31.50
N ASN A 101 19.17 -41.45 32.70
CA ASN A 101 20.36 -42.09 33.28
C ASN A 101 20.08 -43.59 33.62
N PRO A 102 21.03 -44.47 34.07
CA PRO A 102 22.45 -44.26 34.44
C PRO A 102 23.48 -45.34 33.91
N GLN A 103 24.77 -45.10 34.22
CA GLN A 103 26.04 -45.93 34.27
C GLN A 103 25.98 -47.49 34.28
N PRO A 104 27.10 -48.28 34.07
CA PRO A 104 28.53 -47.99 34.36
C PRO A 104 29.63 -48.59 33.41
N GLU A 105 30.90 -48.25 33.72
CA GLU A 105 32.19 -49.00 33.57
C GLU A 105 32.71 -49.48 32.20
N ALA A 106 33.92 -49.04 31.82
CA ALA A 106 35.14 -49.87 31.73
C ALA A 106 36.33 -49.09 31.11
N ASP A 107 37.52 -49.37 31.65
CA ASP A 107 38.85 -48.89 31.30
C ASP A 107 39.29 -49.21 29.86
N GLU A 108 40.17 -48.38 29.27
CA GLU A 108 41.49 -48.81 28.76
C GLU A 108 42.33 -47.66 28.17
N GLU A 109 43.62 -47.94 28.09
CA GLU A 109 44.77 -47.06 28.13
C GLU A 109 45.21 -46.41 26.80
N GLN A 110 45.90 -45.26 26.98
CA GLN A 110 47.12 -44.81 26.29
C GLN A 110 47.21 -44.86 24.75
N GLU A 111 47.39 -43.68 24.13
CA GLU A 111 48.53 -43.48 23.23
C GLU A 111 48.96 -42.00 23.14
N LYS A 112 50.24 -41.76 23.43
CA LYS A 112 50.96 -40.49 23.27
C LYS A 112 51.30 -40.31 21.79
N ILE A 113 50.93 -39.17 21.20
CA ILE A 113 51.58 -38.68 19.98
C ILE A 113 52.54 -37.54 20.35
N ILE A 114 53.81 -37.89 20.31
CA ILE A 114 54.96 -37.00 20.34
C ILE A 114 55.07 -36.35 18.96
N LEU A 115 55.09 -35.02 18.87
CA LEU A 115 55.51 -34.30 17.66
C LEU A 115 56.78 -33.51 17.95
N ASN A 116 57.83 -33.99 17.29
CA ASN A 116 59.21 -33.55 17.24
C ASN A 116 59.34 -32.29 16.34
N PRO A 117 60.03 -31.21 16.74
CA PRO A 117 60.13 -29.99 15.94
C PRO A 117 61.46 -29.94 15.17
N GLN A 118 61.50 -30.45 13.94
CA GLN A 118 62.51 -30.04 12.95
C GLN A 118 61.98 -30.19 11.51
N ALA A 119 61.79 -29.08 10.82
CA ALA A 119 61.96 -29.00 9.37
C ALA A 119 62.40 -27.57 8.98
N TYR A 120 63.56 -27.52 8.34
CA TYR A 120 64.29 -26.37 7.87
C TYR A 120 63.53 -25.61 6.76
N CYS A 121 63.70 -24.28 6.71
CA CYS A 121 63.57 -23.50 5.48
C CYS A 121 64.93 -22.88 5.17
N THR A 122 65.43 -23.10 3.96
CA THR A 122 66.63 -22.48 3.40
C THR A 122 66.32 -21.73 2.11
N SER A 123 67.08 -20.64 1.93
CA SER A 123 67.38 -19.87 0.70
C SER A 123 66.34 -18.81 0.28
N THR A 124 66.69 -17.59 -0.18
CA THR A 124 67.99 -16.88 -0.36
C THR A 124 67.70 -15.42 -0.80
N ASP A 125 68.59 -14.50 -0.40
CA ASP A 125 69.00 -13.23 -1.08
C ASP A 125 68.02 -12.04 -1.20
N LYS A 126 68.32 -10.76 -0.91
CA LYS A 126 69.57 -9.93 -0.90
C LYS A 126 69.36 -8.63 -0.06
N PRO A 127 70.31 -7.68 0.06
CA PRO A 127 70.74 -7.05 1.32
C PRO A 127 70.06 -5.72 1.68
N GLY A 128 70.00 -5.38 2.96
CA GLY A 128 69.67 -4.01 3.37
C GLY A 128 69.55 -3.80 4.88
N HIS A 129 70.66 -3.39 5.51
CA HIS A 129 70.76 -2.77 6.84
C HIS A 129 70.45 -3.66 8.05
N GLN A 130 71.50 -4.30 8.59
CA GLN A 130 71.54 -4.68 10.00
C GLN A 130 71.53 -3.41 10.85
N VAL A 131 70.46 -3.20 11.61
CA VAL A 131 70.51 -2.31 12.78
C VAL A 131 71.00 -3.16 13.95
N VAL A 132 72.26 -2.96 14.35
CA VAL A 132 72.75 -3.45 15.64
C VAL A 132 72.17 -2.50 16.69
N VAL A 133 71.07 -2.91 17.33
CA VAL A 133 70.54 -2.20 18.50
C VAL A 133 71.21 -2.79 19.73
N ASN A 134 72.21 -2.09 20.27
CA ASN A 134 72.68 -2.37 21.62
C ASN A 134 71.57 -1.96 22.60
N GLY A 135 71.10 -2.93 23.38
CA GLY A 135 69.98 -2.74 24.30
C GLY A 135 70.21 -1.61 25.30
N SER A 136 69.26 -0.69 25.35
CA SER A 136 69.02 0.19 26.49
C SER A 136 67.52 0.25 26.76
N ASP A 137 67.15 0.59 28.00
CA ASP A 137 65.76 0.69 28.48
C ASP A 137 64.86 1.56 27.59
N ALA A 138 65.43 2.48 26.80
CA ALA A 138 64.72 3.32 25.85
C ALA A 138 64.01 2.56 24.70
N LEU A 139 64.51 1.37 24.32
CA LEU A 139 63.85 0.54 23.30
C LEU A 139 62.58 -0.13 23.85
N ALA A 140 62.58 -0.49 25.13
CA ALA A 140 61.41 -1.05 25.81
C ALA A 140 60.31 0.00 25.96
N ASP A 141 60.69 1.25 26.29
CA ASP A 141 59.75 2.37 26.37
C ASP A 141 59.16 2.73 24.99
N CYS A 142 59.99 2.76 23.94
CA CYS A 142 59.54 3.00 22.57
C CYS A 142 58.60 1.89 22.04
N LEU A 143 58.87 0.62 22.39
CA LEU A 143 58.00 -0.51 22.07
C LEU A 143 56.69 -0.48 22.88
N ALA A 144 56.73 -0.04 24.13
CA ALA A 144 55.55 0.12 24.98
C ALA A 144 54.64 1.25 24.46
N ASP A 145 55.21 2.36 24.02
CA ASP A 145 54.43 3.47 23.47
C ASP A 145 53.82 3.12 22.10
N LYS A 146 54.54 2.39 21.25
CA LYS A 146 53.97 1.84 20.01
C LYS A 146 52.90 0.79 20.27
N ALA A 147 53.06 -0.06 21.29
CA ALA A 147 52.02 -1.02 21.67
C ALA A 147 50.74 -0.31 22.14
N LYS A 148 50.86 0.76 22.93
CA LYS A 148 49.70 1.60 23.33
C LYS A 148 49.01 2.24 22.11
N GLU A 149 49.79 2.75 21.16
CA GLU A 149 49.27 3.36 19.93
C GLU A 149 48.54 2.35 19.02
N ILE A 150 49.05 1.12 18.94
CA ILE A 150 48.44 0.03 18.16
C ILE A 150 47.18 -0.53 18.85
N ILE A 151 47.19 -0.64 20.20
CA ILE A 151 46.01 -1.05 21.00
C ILE A 151 44.86 -0.04 20.85
N ALA A 152 45.16 1.25 20.75
CA ALA A 152 44.16 2.29 20.56
C ALA A 152 43.47 2.25 19.19
N ASN A 153 44.13 1.68 18.16
CA ASN A 153 43.71 1.84 16.77
C ASN A 153 43.14 0.58 16.08
N ILE A 154 43.49 -0.63 16.50
CA ILE A 154 43.26 -1.82 15.62
C ILE A 154 41.98 -2.61 15.90
N GLY A 155 41.37 -2.55 17.09
CA GLY A 155 40.03 -3.14 17.34
C GLY A 155 39.90 -4.67 17.17
N ASP A 156 40.94 -5.37 16.68
CA ASP A 156 40.96 -6.82 16.44
C ASP A 156 42.08 -7.50 17.23
N ALA A 157 41.67 -8.19 18.29
CA ALA A 157 42.57 -8.75 19.32
C ALA A 157 43.36 -9.98 18.84
N GLU A 158 42.94 -10.66 17.77
CA GLU A 158 43.56 -11.91 17.31
C GLU A 158 44.81 -11.66 16.45
N LEU A 159 44.73 -10.66 15.56
CA LEU A 159 45.88 -10.21 14.78
C LEU A 159 46.97 -9.62 15.70
N LEU A 160 46.55 -8.82 16.69
CA LEU A 160 47.44 -8.18 17.67
C LEU A 160 48.25 -9.20 18.45
N LYS A 161 47.62 -10.33 18.84
CA LYS A 161 48.27 -11.41 19.60
C LYS A 161 49.43 -12.03 18.81
N THR A 162 49.31 -12.15 17.50
CA THR A 162 50.32 -12.76 16.63
C THR A 162 51.55 -11.86 16.48
N TYR A 163 51.35 -10.56 16.24
CA TYR A 163 52.44 -9.58 16.14
C TYR A 163 53.13 -9.34 17.49
N LEU A 164 52.38 -9.30 18.59
CA LEU A 164 52.94 -9.13 19.93
C LEU A 164 53.78 -10.35 20.34
N CYS A 165 53.33 -11.57 20.02
CA CYS A 165 54.10 -12.80 20.25
C CYS A 165 55.40 -12.84 19.45
N ALA A 166 55.40 -12.41 18.19
CA ALA A 166 56.60 -12.34 17.36
C ALA A 166 57.61 -11.30 17.88
N ALA A 167 57.14 -10.12 18.30
CA ALA A 167 57.97 -9.06 18.87
C ALA A 167 58.60 -9.49 20.22
N LEU A 168 57.82 -10.16 21.07
CA LEU A 168 58.30 -10.69 22.36
C LEU A 168 59.33 -11.82 22.19
N ALA A 169 59.12 -12.69 21.20
CA ALA A 169 60.07 -13.75 20.88
C ALA A 169 61.40 -13.19 20.38
N SER A 170 61.39 -12.12 19.56
CA SER A 170 62.61 -11.46 19.11
C SER A 170 63.33 -10.75 20.26
N TYR A 171 62.61 -10.02 21.12
CA TYR A 171 63.19 -9.36 22.30
C TYR A 171 63.86 -10.36 23.26
N LYS A 172 63.20 -11.48 23.55
CA LYS A 172 63.75 -12.54 24.40
C LYS A 172 65.01 -13.16 23.80
N LYS A 173 65.03 -13.35 22.48
CA LYS A 173 66.16 -13.90 21.75
C LYS A 173 67.38 -12.97 21.77
N ASP A 174 67.15 -11.65 21.70
CA ASP A 174 68.22 -10.66 21.60
C ASP A 174 68.76 -10.21 22.96
N THR A 175 67.95 -10.26 24.03
CA THR A 175 68.34 -9.77 25.37
C THR A 175 68.49 -10.86 26.43
N GLY A 176 68.01 -12.09 26.16
CA GLY A 176 67.99 -13.18 27.14
C GLY A 176 66.99 -13.00 28.29
N HIS A 177 66.22 -11.89 28.30
CA HIS A 177 65.24 -11.58 29.34
C HIS A 177 63.80 -11.74 28.84
N ASP A 178 62.92 -12.28 29.71
CA ASP A 178 61.47 -12.27 29.45
C ASP A 178 60.90 -10.88 29.75
N LEU A 179 60.34 -10.22 28.73
CA LEU A 179 59.61 -8.97 28.92
C LEU A 179 58.25 -9.29 29.56
N ASN A 180 58.07 -8.91 30.83
CA ASN A 180 56.86 -9.23 31.59
C ASN A 180 55.70 -8.26 31.25
N LEU A 181 55.11 -8.41 30.05
CA LEU A 181 53.93 -7.65 29.61
C LEU A 181 52.64 -7.99 30.36
N LYS A 182 52.67 -8.89 31.36
CA LYS A 182 51.48 -9.24 32.16
C LYS A 182 50.88 -8.02 32.87
N ASN A 183 51.69 -7.02 33.21
CA ASN A 183 51.20 -5.79 33.84
C ASN A 183 50.55 -4.86 32.82
N TYR A 184 51.11 -4.74 31.61
CA TYR A 184 50.55 -3.92 30.53
C TYR A 184 49.28 -4.52 29.90
N LEU A 185 49.21 -5.85 29.77
CA LEU A 185 47.98 -6.55 29.36
C LEU A 185 46.89 -6.47 30.46
N LYS A 186 47.29 -6.45 31.74
CA LYS A 186 46.37 -6.16 32.85
C LYS A 186 45.86 -4.72 32.79
N GLU A 187 46.70 -3.75 32.50
CA GLU A 187 46.29 -2.34 32.35
C GLU A 187 45.40 -2.13 31.12
N ALA A 188 45.67 -2.81 30.00
CA ALA A 188 44.81 -2.79 28.81
C ALA A 188 43.47 -3.54 29.02
N GLN A 189 43.44 -4.56 29.88
CA GLN A 189 42.22 -5.28 30.30
C GLN A 189 41.46 -4.59 31.45
N ASN A 190 42.08 -3.64 32.16
CA ASN A 190 41.51 -2.93 33.32
C ASN A 190 40.76 -1.63 32.97
N SER A 191 40.49 -1.33 31.71
CA SER A 191 39.78 -0.10 31.34
C SER A 191 38.27 -0.15 31.60
N SER A 192 37.70 -1.34 31.85
CA SER A 192 36.28 -1.54 32.08
C SER A 192 36.05 -2.51 33.23
N SER A 193 35.29 -2.11 34.24
CA SER A 193 34.89 -2.99 35.35
C SER A 193 33.83 -4.02 34.94
N LEU A 194 33.25 -3.84 33.74
CA LEU A 194 32.20 -4.66 33.18
C LEU A 194 32.78 -5.74 32.24
N ASN A 195 32.17 -6.92 32.23
CA ASN A 195 32.62 -8.03 31.39
C ASN A 195 32.07 -7.97 29.95
N PHE A 196 31.58 -6.84 29.47
CA PHE A 196 30.94 -6.73 28.16
C PHE A 196 31.25 -5.40 27.47
N LYS A 197 31.07 -5.38 26.15
CA LYS A 197 31.07 -4.16 25.32
C LYS A 197 29.73 -3.97 24.64
N LEU A 198 29.41 -2.72 24.36
CA LEU A 198 28.22 -2.33 23.61
C LEU A 198 28.63 -1.79 22.24
N SER A 199 27.81 -2.07 21.24
CA SER A 199 27.91 -1.45 19.91
C SER A 199 26.51 -1.19 19.37
N LEU A 200 26.28 0.02 18.87
CA LEU A 200 25.04 0.37 18.20
C LEU A 200 25.09 -0.12 16.75
N MET A 201 24.21 -1.04 16.39
CA MET A 201 24.12 -1.55 15.02
C MET A 201 23.33 -0.60 14.13
N ARG A 202 22.19 -0.09 14.64
CA ARG A 202 21.33 0.91 13.96
C ARG A 202 20.29 1.47 14.93
N LYS A 203 19.74 2.63 14.56
CA LYS A 203 18.56 3.25 15.18
C LYS A 203 17.33 2.81 14.37
N GLU A 204 16.26 2.40 15.02
CA GLU A 204 15.01 2.00 14.37
C GLU A 204 13.88 2.92 14.85
N ILE A 205 13.21 3.59 13.92
CA ILE A 205 12.06 4.44 14.17
C ILE A 205 10.82 3.68 13.71
N VAL A 206 9.98 3.26 14.64
CA VAL A 206 8.70 2.64 14.30
C VAL A 206 7.62 3.72 14.27
N VAL A 207 7.01 3.89 13.11
CA VAL A 207 5.93 4.84 12.89
C VAL A 207 4.59 4.16 13.19
N THR A 208 3.70 4.85 13.88
CA THR A 208 2.31 4.44 14.10
C THR A 208 1.37 5.53 13.62
N ASP A 209 0.36 5.18 12.84
CA ASP A 209 -0.69 6.12 12.45
C ASP A 209 -1.67 6.34 13.61
N THR A 210 -2.01 7.59 13.91
CA THR A 210 -3.00 7.98 14.92
C THR A 210 -4.00 8.99 14.35
N GLU A 211 -5.06 9.30 15.09
CA GLU A 211 -6.03 10.35 14.70
C GLU A 211 -5.38 11.73 14.51
N ASN A 212 -4.26 12.00 15.20
CA ASN A 212 -3.54 13.27 15.15
C ASN A 212 -2.37 13.28 14.15
N GLY A 213 -2.17 12.18 13.41
CA GLY A 213 -1.04 12.00 12.48
C GLY A 213 -0.10 10.88 12.91
N GLU A 214 1.12 10.91 12.38
CA GLU A 214 2.15 9.90 12.63
C GLU A 214 2.84 10.13 13.99
N GLU A 215 2.91 9.09 14.82
CA GLU A 215 3.70 9.04 16.05
C GLU A 215 4.93 8.14 15.85
N ASN A 216 6.07 8.57 16.37
CA ASN A 216 7.36 7.87 16.19
C ASN A 216 7.84 7.29 17.52
N GLU A 217 8.16 5.99 17.52
CA GLU A 217 8.84 5.33 18.63
C GLU A 217 10.26 4.94 18.24
N LEU A 218 11.24 5.46 18.98
CA LEU A 218 12.65 5.15 18.76
C LEU A 218 13.06 3.88 19.50
N PHE A 219 13.77 3.01 18.78
CA PHE A 219 14.42 1.81 19.28
C PHE A 219 15.90 1.83 18.89
N TYR A 220 16.73 1.24 19.73
CA TYR A 220 18.16 1.02 19.47
C TYR A 220 18.39 -0.46 19.28
N ILE A 221 19.01 -0.83 18.15
CA ILE A 221 19.44 -2.20 17.89
C ILE A 221 20.89 -2.32 18.37
N MET A 222 21.04 -2.85 19.57
CA MET A 222 22.30 -2.93 20.30
C MET A 222 22.90 -4.33 20.18
N ARG A 223 24.20 -4.42 19.92
CA ARG A 223 24.96 -5.65 20.07
C ARG A 223 25.78 -5.59 21.35
N VAL A 224 25.58 -6.61 22.19
CA VAL A 224 26.29 -6.82 23.45
C VAL A 224 27.29 -7.95 23.27
N THR A 225 28.57 -7.65 23.39
CA THR A 225 29.64 -8.66 23.32
C THR A 225 30.16 -8.92 24.72
N VAL A 226 29.84 -10.09 25.27
CA VAL A 226 30.22 -10.48 26.64
C VAL A 226 31.49 -11.33 26.61
N CYS A 227 32.51 -10.89 27.34
CA CYS A 227 33.75 -11.61 27.60
C CYS A 227 33.57 -12.54 28.81
N LYS A 228 33.62 -13.85 28.58
CA LYS A 228 33.50 -14.86 29.64
C LYS A 228 34.83 -15.05 30.36
N ARG A 229 34.76 -15.62 31.59
CA ARG A 229 35.94 -15.93 32.41
C ARG A 229 36.94 -16.89 31.75
N ASN A 230 36.49 -17.71 30.80
CA ASN A 230 37.34 -18.63 30.03
C ASN A 230 38.01 -17.94 28.82
N GLY A 231 37.90 -16.62 28.69
CA GLY A 231 38.51 -15.83 27.61
C GLY A 231 37.70 -15.79 26.31
N PHE A 232 36.59 -16.54 26.20
CA PHE A 232 35.75 -16.52 25.00
C PHE A 232 34.74 -15.37 25.04
N SER A 233 34.58 -14.66 23.92
CA SER A 233 33.53 -13.67 23.71
C SER A 233 32.28 -14.31 23.11
N LYS A 234 31.10 -13.87 23.55
CA LYS A 234 29.82 -14.21 22.91
C LYS A 234 28.99 -12.95 22.69
N SER A 235 28.47 -12.77 21.49
CA SER A 235 27.65 -11.62 21.10
C SER A 235 26.16 -11.93 21.15
N TYR A 236 25.37 -10.93 21.53
CA TYR A 236 23.91 -10.97 21.61
C TYR A 236 23.35 -9.69 21.01
N ASP A 237 22.29 -9.79 20.21
CA ASP A 237 21.62 -8.63 19.62
C ASP A 237 20.32 -8.36 20.39
N ALA A 238 20.05 -7.09 20.69
CA ALA A 238 18.92 -6.63 21.47
C ALA A 238 18.22 -5.44 20.80
N ARG A 239 16.89 -5.50 20.72
CA ARG A 239 16.05 -4.36 20.33
C ARG A 239 15.53 -3.67 21.59
N VAL A 240 15.99 -2.44 21.83
CA VAL A 240 15.76 -1.73 23.09
C VAL A 240 14.97 -0.45 22.83
N ALA A 241 13.84 -0.25 23.53
CA ALA A 241 13.08 1.00 23.40
C ALA A 241 13.89 2.18 23.94
N GLY A 242 13.83 3.34 23.28
CA GLY A 242 14.63 4.51 23.67
C GLY A 242 14.41 4.97 25.10
N LYS A 243 13.17 4.87 25.61
CA LYS A 243 12.83 5.15 27.01
C LYS A 243 13.47 4.18 28.02
N ASP A 244 13.79 2.97 27.58
CA ASP A 244 14.32 1.89 28.42
C ASP A 244 15.83 1.68 28.22
N VAL A 245 16.47 2.41 27.29
CA VAL A 245 17.87 2.14 26.89
C VAL A 245 18.88 2.31 28.03
N LYS A 246 18.59 3.22 28.96
CA LYS A 246 19.39 3.46 30.16
C LYS A 246 19.06 2.50 31.32
N SER A 247 18.08 1.62 31.16
CA SER A 247 17.74 0.58 32.14
C SER A 247 18.64 -0.64 32.00
N VAL A 248 19.01 -1.29 33.09
CA VAL A 248 19.80 -2.54 33.06
C VAL A 248 18.94 -3.77 32.71
N GLU A 249 17.61 -3.66 32.78
CA GLU A 249 16.69 -4.79 32.58
C GLU A 249 16.71 -5.38 31.16
N TRP A 250 16.97 -4.55 30.15
CA TRP A 250 17.10 -5.06 28.78
C TRP A 250 18.40 -5.86 28.60
N LEU A 251 19.50 -5.45 29.25
CA LEU A 251 20.80 -6.13 29.21
C LEU A 251 20.71 -7.52 29.84
N LYS A 252 20.05 -7.62 31.01
CA LYS A 252 19.76 -8.89 31.69
C LYS A 252 19.04 -9.86 30.75
N ARG A 253 17.96 -9.39 30.12
CA ARG A 253 17.12 -10.19 29.23
C ARG A 253 17.85 -10.62 27.96
N ALA A 254 18.56 -9.70 27.32
CA ALA A 254 19.26 -9.97 26.06
C ALA A 254 20.38 -10.99 26.20
N THR A 255 21.09 -10.96 27.33
CA THR A 255 22.27 -11.81 27.57
C THR A 255 21.97 -13.03 28.42
N ASN A 256 20.69 -13.28 28.78
CA ASN A 256 20.28 -14.29 29.76
C ASN A 256 21.10 -14.18 31.07
N SER A 257 21.33 -12.94 31.53
CA SER A 257 22.11 -12.62 32.73
C SER A 257 23.59 -13.07 32.70
N ILE A 258 24.16 -13.30 31.51
CA ILE A 258 25.60 -13.63 31.35
C ILE A 258 26.47 -12.36 31.41
N ALA A 259 25.95 -11.22 30.97
CA ALA A 259 26.59 -9.93 31.21
C ALA A 259 26.56 -9.60 32.70
N MET A 260 27.66 -9.01 33.18
CA MET A 260 27.79 -8.48 34.53
C MET A 260 26.76 -7.37 34.70
N ILE A 261 25.99 -7.45 35.79
CA ILE A 261 24.96 -6.48 36.11
C ILE A 261 25.60 -5.43 37.01
N PRO A 262 25.65 -4.14 36.60
CA PRO A 262 26.18 -3.07 37.42
C PRO A 262 25.45 -2.96 38.77
N LYS A 263 26.18 -3.09 39.87
CA LYS A 263 25.66 -2.96 41.24
C LYS A 263 26.21 -1.72 41.91
N GLU A 264 27.52 -1.53 41.81
CA GLU A 264 28.24 -0.43 42.43
C GLU A 264 28.04 0.89 41.68
N LYS A 265 28.37 2.00 42.34
CA LYS A 265 28.19 3.34 41.78
C LYS A 265 29.01 3.52 40.49
N ASP A 266 30.27 3.12 40.51
CA ASP A 266 31.20 3.34 39.40
C ASP A 266 30.83 2.45 38.20
N GLU A 267 30.45 1.19 38.45
CA GLU A 267 29.94 0.26 37.42
C GLU A 267 28.68 0.80 36.71
N LYS A 268 27.79 1.47 37.47
CA LYS A 268 26.58 2.08 36.91
C LYS A 268 26.91 3.30 36.06
N ILE A 269 27.86 4.13 36.50
CA ILE A 269 28.34 5.27 35.71
C ILE A 269 28.94 4.76 34.40
N GLU A 270 29.84 3.78 34.48
CA GLU A 270 30.48 3.17 33.33
C GLU A 270 29.46 2.61 32.32
N PHE A 271 28.45 1.87 32.79
CA PHE A 271 27.37 1.39 31.92
C PHE A 271 26.61 2.54 31.24
N MET A 272 26.30 3.60 31.98
CA MET A 272 25.56 4.75 31.46
C MET A 272 26.36 5.52 30.41
N GLU A 273 27.66 5.67 30.61
CA GLU A 273 28.60 6.25 29.64
C GLU A 273 28.69 5.37 28.39
N MET A 274 28.90 4.05 28.54
CA MET A 274 28.90 3.12 27.40
C MET A 274 27.61 3.19 26.57
N VAL A 275 26.46 3.30 27.24
CA VAL A 275 25.16 3.47 26.55
C VAL A 275 25.09 4.83 25.87
N GLN A 276 25.49 5.92 26.55
CA GLN A 276 25.47 7.28 26.00
C GLN A 276 26.34 7.38 24.75
N ASP A 277 27.58 6.89 24.82
CA ASP A 277 28.53 6.85 23.70
C ASP A 277 27.95 6.07 22.53
N CYS A 278 27.26 4.96 22.78
CA CYS A 278 26.63 4.17 21.73
C CYS A 278 25.49 4.93 21.04
N ILE A 279 24.60 5.59 21.79
CA ILE A 279 23.39 6.21 21.21
C ILE A 279 23.68 7.55 20.53
N GLU A 280 24.73 8.26 20.94
CA GLU A 280 25.18 9.53 20.34
C GLU A 280 25.89 9.35 19.00
N ARG A 281 26.32 8.13 18.66
CA ARG A 281 26.92 7.84 17.34
C ARG A 281 26.02 8.28 16.19
N GLU A 282 26.55 9.16 15.35
CA GLU A 282 25.89 9.66 14.13
C GLU A 282 26.08 8.74 12.92
N ASP A 283 27.11 7.89 12.95
CA ASP A 283 27.44 6.95 11.86
C ASP A 283 26.52 5.72 11.81
N ALA A 284 25.70 5.51 12.84
CA ALA A 284 24.75 4.40 12.89
C ALA A 284 23.58 4.62 11.90
N PRO A 285 23.28 3.63 11.03
CA PRO A 285 22.13 3.71 10.12
C PRO A 285 20.81 3.96 10.86
N VAL A 286 19.89 4.66 10.21
CA VAL A 286 18.53 4.90 10.71
C VAL A 286 17.54 4.13 9.85
N GLU A 287 16.92 3.11 10.44
CA GLU A 287 15.80 2.36 9.87
C GLU A 287 14.48 3.03 10.26
N ILE A 288 13.55 3.17 9.33
CA ILE A 288 12.20 3.72 9.53
C ILE A 288 11.19 2.66 9.08
N VAL A 289 10.34 2.22 10.00
CA VAL A 289 9.35 1.16 9.75
C VAL A 289 7.95 1.74 9.83
N TYR A 290 7.26 1.78 8.68
CA TYR A 290 5.86 2.21 8.57
C TYR A 290 4.89 1.03 8.76
N PRO A 291 3.69 1.27 9.31
CA PRO A 291 2.74 0.20 9.64
C PRO A 291 2.02 -0.37 8.40
N ASN A 292 1.90 0.43 7.33
CA ASN A 292 1.16 0.11 6.12
C ASN A 292 1.88 0.64 4.88
N ALA A 293 1.71 -0.06 3.76
CA ALA A 293 2.24 0.38 2.46
C ALA A 293 1.40 1.49 1.82
N GLY A 294 2.09 2.41 1.14
CA GLY A 294 1.50 3.55 0.43
C GLY A 294 2.40 4.79 0.44
N TRP A 295 1.86 5.93 0.04
CA TRP A 295 2.59 7.19 -0.03
C TRP A 295 2.85 7.76 1.36
N ARG A 296 4.11 8.06 1.66
CA ARG A 296 4.57 8.73 2.87
C ARG A 296 5.46 9.91 2.53
N GLN A 297 5.40 10.96 3.34
CA GLN A 297 6.34 12.07 3.27
C GLN A 297 7.59 11.69 4.08
N VAL A 298 8.52 10.97 3.44
CA VAL A 298 9.72 10.47 4.10
C VAL A 298 10.65 11.64 4.45
N PRO A 299 11.13 11.75 5.72
CA PRO A 299 12.01 12.83 6.14
C PRO A 299 13.22 12.99 5.23
N ASN A 300 13.55 14.23 4.84
CA ASN A 300 14.67 14.60 3.96
C ASN A 300 14.67 14.01 2.53
N VAL A 301 13.67 13.17 2.19
CA VAL A 301 13.54 12.51 0.88
C VAL A 301 12.32 13.02 0.11
N GLY A 302 11.26 13.40 0.83
CA GLY A 302 9.97 13.83 0.29
C GLY A 302 9.00 12.67 0.06
N TRP A 303 7.98 12.89 -0.76
CA TRP A 303 6.95 11.89 -1.06
C TRP A 303 7.54 10.64 -1.71
N ARG A 304 7.33 9.49 -1.08
CA ARG A 304 7.73 8.17 -1.59
C ARG A 304 6.65 7.15 -1.30
N TYR A 305 6.47 6.19 -2.21
CA TYR A 305 5.66 5.03 -1.94
C TYR A 305 6.49 4.00 -1.17
N VAL A 306 6.10 3.68 0.05
CA VAL A 306 6.80 2.76 0.96
C VAL A 306 6.16 1.38 0.91
N TYR A 307 6.98 0.33 0.87
CA TYR A 307 6.56 -1.08 0.91
C TYR A 307 7.60 -1.93 1.64
N ALA A 308 7.43 -3.25 1.70
CA ALA A 308 8.31 -4.13 2.48
C ALA A 308 9.78 -4.14 2.00
N GLY A 309 10.01 -3.83 0.72
CA GLY A 309 11.34 -3.82 0.13
C GLY A 309 12.04 -2.46 0.15
N GLY A 310 11.46 -1.45 0.82
CA GLY A 310 12.00 -0.09 0.86
C GLY A 310 11.02 0.94 0.31
N VAL A 311 11.55 1.90 -0.43
CA VAL A 311 10.78 2.94 -1.11
C VAL A 311 10.86 2.83 -2.63
N ILE A 312 9.81 3.25 -3.34
CA ILE A 312 9.80 3.30 -4.81
C ILE A 312 10.31 4.66 -5.29
N GLY A 313 11.28 4.65 -6.20
CA GLY A 313 11.87 5.86 -6.81
C GLY A 313 13.07 6.45 -6.04
N ALA A 314 13.63 5.72 -5.07
CA ALA A 314 14.92 5.97 -4.46
C ALA A 314 15.52 4.66 -3.94
N ASP A 315 16.85 4.54 -3.94
CA ASP A 315 17.54 3.42 -3.31
C ASP A 315 17.66 3.69 -1.80
N ASN A 316 16.64 3.26 -1.05
CA ASN A 316 16.61 3.37 0.40
C ASN A 316 15.90 2.15 0.99
N PRO A 317 16.65 1.08 1.31
CA PRO A 317 16.11 -0.11 1.95
C PRO A 317 15.81 0.09 3.43
N TRP A 318 16.35 1.14 4.06
CA TRP A 318 16.18 1.43 5.47
C TRP A 318 14.81 2.04 5.80
N THR A 319 14.06 2.51 4.81
CA THR A 319 12.70 3.01 5.01
C THR A 319 11.70 2.05 4.36
N HIS A 320 11.00 1.25 5.16
CA HIS A 320 10.17 0.16 4.66
C HIS A 320 8.95 -0.11 5.55
N THR A 321 8.17 -1.13 5.22
CA THR A 321 7.06 -1.63 6.04
C THR A 321 7.32 -3.05 6.55
N GLY A 322 6.37 -3.66 7.26
CA GLY A 322 6.37 -5.10 7.54
C GLY A 322 6.39 -5.99 6.28
N LYS A 323 6.76 -7.27 6.46
CA LYS A 323 6.97 -8.26 5.37
C LYS A 323 5.68 -8.60 4.59
N GLU A 324 4.52 -8.39 5.19
CA GLU A 324 3.20 -8.62 4.61
C GLU A 324 2.94 -7.75 3.37
N TYR A 325 3.63 -6.62 3.22
CA TYR A 325 3.53 -5.71 2.07
C TYR A 325 4.61 -5.96 1.00
N THR A 326 5.02 -7.23 0.83
CA THR A 326 5.99 -7.60 -0.21
C THR A 326 5.34 -7.55 -1.59
N LEU A 327 6.05 -6.94 -2.55
CA LEU A 327 5.73 -6.97 -3.97
C LEU A 327 6.43 -8.16 -4.63
N LEU A 328 5.70 -8.91 -5.45
CA LEU A 328 6.27 -9.97 -6.29
C LEU A 328 6.74 -9.35 -7.60
N LEU A 329 8.01 -8.94 -7.66
CA LEU A 329 8.59 -8.21 -8.78
C LEU A 329 9.40 -9.11 -9.72
N ASN A 330 9.39 -8.77 -11.00
CA ASN A 330 10.34 -9.27 -12.00
C ASN A 330 11.23 -8.11 -12.45
N GLY A 331 12.37 -7.94 -11.77
CA GLY A 331 13.29 -6.80 -11.96
C GLY A 331 13.63 -6.50 -13.42
N PRO A 332 14.09 -7.48 -14.22
CA PRO A 332 14.41 -7.28 -15.64
C PRO A 332 13.26 -6.79 -16.52
N ALA A 333 12.01 -7.07 -16.15
CA ALA A 333 10.84 -6.67 -16.93
C ALA A 333 10.35 -5.24 -16.61
N ILE A 334 10.72 -4.68 -15.45
CA ILE A 334 10.30 -3.34 -15.02
C ILE A 334 10.79 -2.29 -16.02
N GLY A 335 9.89 -1.40 -16.46
CA GLY A 335 10.22 -0.35 -17.42
C GLY A 335 10.21 -0.77 -18.89
N THR A 336 9.89 -2.04 -19.19
CA THR A 336 9.83 -2.53 -20.58
C THR A 336 8.45 -2.31 -21.22
N GLY A 337 8.43 -2.06 -22.53
CA GLY A 337 7.18 -1.99 -23.29
C GLY A 337 6.41 -3.32 -23.32
N GLU A 338 7.11 -4.45 -23.18
CA GLU A 338 6.50 -5.78 -23.09
C GLU A 338 5.71 -5.97 -21.79
N LEU A 339 6.29 -5.60 -20.64
CA LEU A 339 5.57 -5.59 -19.37
C LEU A 339 4.35 -4.68 -19.44
N PHE A 340 4.51 -3.46 -19.98
CA PHE A 340 3.40 -2.54 -20.13
C PHE A 340 2.29 -3.14 -21.00
N LYS A 341 2.63 -3.74 -22.14
CA LYS A 341 1.66 -4.41 -23.02
C LYS A 341 0.92 -5.54 -22.30
N LEU A 342 1.65 -6.40 -21.59
CA LEU A 342 1.07 -7.48 -20.77
C LEU A 342 0.13 -6.92 -19.69
N ALA A 343 0.53 -5.86 -19.01
CA ALA A 343 -0.30 -5.22 -17.99
C ALA A 343 -1.56 -4.58 -18.62
N MET A 344 -1.46 -3.92 -19.76
CA MET A 344 -2.64 -3.32 -20.42
C MET A 344 -3.61 -4.39 -20.94
N SER A 345 -3.11 -5.54 -21.42
CA SER A 345 -3.93 -6.68 -21.82
C SER A 345 -4.69 -7.34 -20.65
N MET A 346 -4.43 -6.94 -19.40
CA MET A 346 -5.28 -7.32 -18.26
C MET A 346 -6.71 -6.77 -18.41
N GLY A 347 -6.87 -5.59 -19.03
CA GLY A 347 -8.17 -4.99 -19.29
C GLY A 347 -9.04 -5.77 -20.28
N GLU A 348 -8.45 -6.75 -20.96
CA GLU A 348 -9.12 -7.58 -21.96
C GLU A 348 -9.35 -9.03 -21.50
N VAL A 349 -9.28 -9.28 -20.18
CA VAL A 349 -9.59 -10.61 -19.61
C VAL A 349 -11.09 -10.91 -19.69
N THR A 350 -11.92 -9.87 -19.80
CA THR A 350 -13.36 -9.98 -20.04
C THR A 350 -13.72 -9.49 -21.43
N LYS A 351 -14.80 -10.02 -21.99
CA LYS A 351 -15.41 -9.52 -23.24
C LYS A 351 -16.03 -8.13 -23.07
N ASN A 352 -16.49 -7.83 -21.86
CA ASN A 352 -17.04 -6.53 -21.45
C ASN A 352 -15.99 -5.67 -20.72
N SER A 353 -16.40 -4.50 -20.21
CA SER A 353 -15.52 -3.53 -19.55
C SER A 353 -15.01 -3.93 -18.15
N VAL A 354 -15.55 -4.98 -17.51
CA VAL A 354 -15.29 -5.27 -16.09
C VAL A 354 -13.79 -5.39 -15.77
N ALA A 355 -13.01 -6.06 -16.61
CA ALA A 355 -11.57 -6.20 -16.41
C ALA A 355 -10.83 -4.86 -16.58
N LEU A 356 -11.20 -4.06 -17.58
CA LEU A 356 -10.67 -2.72 -17.80
C LEU A 356 -10.97 -1.83 -16.59
N ASP A 357 -12.23 -1.77 -16.16
CA ASP A 357 -12.66 -0.94 -15.03
C ASP A 357 -11.96 -1.37 -13.74
N THR A 358 -11.81 -2.67 -13.49
CA THR A 358 -11.07 -3.20 -12.33
C THR A 358 -9.60 -2.76 -12.37
N MET A 359 -8.97 -2.81 -13.54
CA MET A 359 -7.58 -2.40 -13.71
C MET A 359 -7.41 -0.88 -13.50
N ILE A 360 -8.31 -0.06 -14.05
CA ILE A 360 -8.27 1.39 -13.86
C ILE A 360 -8.56 1.78 -12.43
N PHE A 361 -9.54 1.15 -11.79
CA PHE A 361 -9.81 1.37 -10.37
C PHE A 361 -8.57 1.00 -9.53
N THR A 362 -7.88 -0.09 -9.84
CA THR A 362 -6.62 -0.47 -9.17
C THR A 362 -5.56 0.64 -9.30
N HIS A 363 -5.38 1.23 -10.47
CA HIS A 363 -4.47 2.38 -10.64
C HIS A 363 -4.95 3.60 -9.85
N ALA A 364 -6.26 3.88 -9.83
CA ALA A 364 -6.83 4.98 -9.05
C ALA A 364 -6.54 4.79 -7.56
N THR A 365 -6.64 3.56 -7.03
CA THR A 365 -6.35 3.27 -5.62
C THR A 365 -4.89 3.55 -5.24
N VAL A 366 -3.94 3.32 -6.14
CA VAL A 366 -2.52 3.66 -5.95
C VAL A 366 -2.26 5.17 -5.94
N LEU A 367 -3.21 5.93 -6.51
CA LEU A 367 -3.20 7.39 -6.50
C LEU A 367 -4.06 7.98 -5.36
N SER A 368 -4.57 7.18 -4.42
CA SER A 368 -5.54 7.64 -3.40
C SER A 368 -5.05 8.85 -2.60
N THR A 369 -3.80 8.83 -2.16
CA THR A 369 -3.17 9.94 -1.44
C THR A 369 -3.02 11.18 -2.33
N LEU A 370 -2.71 11.01 -3.62
CA LEU A 370 -2.64 12.13 -4.57
C LEU A 370 -4.02 12.75 -4.81
N PHE A 371 -5.05 11.93 -5.01
CA PHE A 371 -6.45 12.35 -5.12
C PHE A 371 -6.91 13.10 -3.85
N LYS A 372 -6.61 12.56 -2.66
CA LYS A 372 -6.90 13.21 -1.38
C LYS A 372 -6.18 14.55 -1.26
N THR A 373 -4.91 14.62 -1.61
CA THR A 373 -4.09 15.85 -1.54
C THR A 373 -4.60 16.90 -2.53
N ALA A 374 -5.16 16.49 -3.67
CA ALA A 374 -5.79 17.35 -4.65
C ALA A 374 -7.20 17.86 -4.24
N GLY A 375 -7.73 17.42 -3.10
CA GLY A 375 -9.08 17.79 -2.63
C GLY A 375 -10.21 16.91 -3.18
N PHE A 376 -9.88 15.83 -3.90
CA PHE A 376 -10.84 14.90 -4.51
C PHE A 376 -10.59 13.46 -4.05
N PRO A 377 -10.72 13.14 -2.75
CA PRO A 377 -10.51 11.78 -2.26
C PRO A 377 -11.49 10.81 -2.92
N ILE A 378 -11.04 9.57 -3.16
CA ILE A 378 -11.87 8.52 -3.77
C ILE A 378 -12.91 8.06 -2.74
N ASN A 379 -14.17 8.52 -2.81
CA ASN A 379 -15.20 8.21 -1.79
C ASN A 379 -16.24 7.20 -2.25
N PHE A 380 -15.81 6.22 -3.04
CA PHE A 380 -16.66 5.14 -3.52
C PHE A 380 -15.94 3.80 -3.48
N VAL A 381 -16.75 2.75 -3.45
CA VAL A 381 -16.30 1.34 -3.50
C VAL A 381 -16.57 0.80 -4.89
N PHE A 382 -15.69 -0.06 -5.39
CA PHE A 382 -15.90 -0.74 -6.67
C PHE A 382 -16.57 -2.09 -6.43
N GLY A 383 -17.78 -2.29 -6.94
CA GLY A 383 -18.54 -3.53 -6.75
C GLY A 383 -18.68 -4.31 -8.05
N ILE A 384 -18.29 -5.58 -8.03
CA ILE A 384 -18.46 -6.50 -9.16
C ILE A 384 -19.59 -7.47 -8.84
N VAL A 385 -20.67 -7.36 -9.61
CA VAL A 385 -21.89 -8.14 -9.44
C VAL A 385 -21.92 -9.27 -10.46
N GLY A 386 -22.34 -10.46 -10.08
CA GLY A 386 -22.55 -11.56 -11.02
C GLY A 386 -22.98 -12.84 -10.33
N VAL A 387 -23.54 -13.79 -11.05
CA VAL A 387 -24.07 -15.02 -10.44
C VAL A 387 -22.97 -15.95 -9.92
N THR A 388 -23.29 -16.86 -9.00
CA THR A 388 -22.34 -17.82 -8.43
C THR A 388 -21.53 -18.52 -9.54
N ASN A 389 -20.24 -18.78 -9.29
CA ASN A 389 -19.31 -19.39 -10.26
C ASN A 389 -18.97 -18.57 -11.52
N SER A 390 -19.37 -17.30 -11.63
CA SER A 390 -18.94 -16.41 -12.73
C SER A 390 -17.46 -15.97 -12.68
N ARG A 391 -16.65 -16.53 -11.78
CA ARG A 391 -15.20 -16.26 -11.60
C ARG A 391 -14.84 -14.84 -11.11
N LYS A 392 -15.79 -14.07 -10.58
CA LYS A 392 -15.58 -12.71 -10.00
C LYS A 392 -14.36 -12.60 -9.09
N THR A 393 -14.30 -13.44 -8.07
CA THR A 393 -13.21 -13.48 -7.09
C THR A 393 -11.87 -13.72 -7.75
N SER A 394 -11.80 -14.73 -8.64
CA SER A 394 -10.59 -15.07 -9.37
C SER A 394 -10.11 -13.91 -10.27
N LEU A 395 -11.04 -13.23 -10.92
CA LEU A 395 -10.77 -12.04 -11.73
C LEU A 395 -10.19 -10.92 -10.87
N VAL A 396 -10.88 -10.52 -9.80
CA VAL A 396 -10.45 -9.43 -8.91
C VAL A 396 -9.08 -9.72 -8.29
N LEU A 397 -8.84 -10.95 -7.82
CA LEU A 397 -7.55 -11.32 -7.26
C LEU A 397 -6.42 -11.24 -8.28
N ALA A 398 -6.66 -11.67 -9.52
CA ALA A 398 -5.66 -11.57 -10.58
C ALA A 398 -5.35 -10.10 -10.92
N LEU A 399 -6.40 -9.26 -11.03
CA LEU A 399 -6.30 -7.92 -11.61
C LEU A 399 -6.03 -6.79 -10.63
N ALA A 400 -6.38 -6.96 -9.34
CA ALA A 400 -6.31 -5.89 -8.36
C ALA A 400 -5.42 -6.19 -7.15
N LYS A 401 -5.15 -7.46 -6.83
CA LYS A 401 -4.37 -7.80 -5.63
C LYS A 401 -2.88 -7.46 -5.80
N ILE A 402 -2.44 -6.30 -5.32
CA ILE A 402 -1.05 -5.83 -5.46
C ILE A 402 -0.09 -6.59 -4.53
N PHE A 403 -0.44 -6.71 -3.25
CA PHE A 403 0.38 -7.36 -2.22
C PHE A 403 -0.04 -8.81 -1.96
N GLY A 404 0.83 -9.59 -1.32
CA GLY A 404 0.50 -10.95 -0.88
C GLY A 404 0.32 -11.98 -2.00
N ARG A 405 0.76 -11.69 -3.23
CA ARG A 405 0.47 -12.50 -4.43
C ARG A 405 1.01 -13.93 -4.46
N LYS A 406 1.84 -14.34 -3.49
CA LYS A 406 2.20 -15.76 -3.30
C LYS A 406 0.97 -16.61 -3.02
N ASN A 407 -0.03 -16.04 -2.34
CA ASN A 407 -1.33 -16.66 -2.10
C ASN A 407 -2.41 -15.67 -2.56
N LEU A 408 -3.04 -15.93 -3.71
CA LEU A 408 -4.14 -15.10 -4.21
C LEU A 408 -5.40 -15.39 -3.38
N VAL A 409 -5.51 -14.70 -2.25
CA VAL A 409 -6.64 -14.78 -1.32
C VAL A 409 -7.14 -13.36 -1.05
N ALA A 410 -8.44 -13.22 -0.86
CA ALA A 410 -9.07 -11.95 -0.49
C ALA A 410 -8.62 -11.50 0.91
N ASP A 411 -8.72 -10.20 1.19
CA ASP A 411 -8.32 -9.63 2.49
C ASP A 411 -9.37 -9.92 3.58
N ALA A 412 -10.62 -10.03 3.18
CA ALA A 412 -11.72 -10.48 4.02
C ALA A 412 -12.80 -11.17 3.17
N GLU A 413 -13.63 -11.95 3.84
CA GLU A 413 -14.84 -12.54 3.28
C GLU A 413 -16.04 -12.04 4.10
N PHE A 414 -17.09 -11.56 3.44
CA PHE A 414 -18.24 -10.92 4.09
C PHE A 414 -18.93 -11.83 5.10
N ALA A 415 -19.03 -13.12 4.78
CA ALA A 415 -19.72 -14.14 5.57
C ALA A 415 -19.03 -14.41 6.91
N THR A 416 -17.69 -14.41 6.95
CA THR A 416 -16.91 -14.84 8.10
C THR A 416 -16.33 -13.68 8.92
N ALA A 417 -16.09 -12.52 8.30
CA ALA A 417 -15.50 -11.38 8.99
C ALA A 417 -16.48 -10.72 9.97
N THR A 418 -16.03 -10.33 11.15
CA THR A 418 -16.80 -9.46 12.07
C THR A 418 -16.74 -8.01 11.60
N ASN A 419 -17.65 -7.13 12.05
CA ASN A 419 -17.60 -5.70 11.66
C ASN A 419 -16.27 -5.03 12.08
N CYS A 420 -15.74 -5.39 13.25
CA CYS A 420 -14.41 -4.96 13.70
C CYS A 420 -13.29 -5.52 12.81
N GLY A 421 -13.42 -6.76 12.34
CA GLY A 421 -12.48 -7.37 11.40
C GLY A 421 -12.46 -6.64 10.06
N ILE A 422 -13.64 -6.30 9.53
CA ILE A 422 -13.77 -5.50 8.30
C ILE A 422 -13.11 -4.13 8.49
N GLU A 423 -13.42 -3.40 9.55
CA GLU A 423 -12.82 -2.09 9.84
C GLU A 423 -11.29 -2.14 9.83
N LYS A 424 -10.69 -3.15 10.49
CA LYS A 424 -9.24 -3.37 10.46
C LYS A 424 -8.74 -3.63 9.04
N VAL A 425 -9.44 -4.47 8.29
CA VAL A 425 -9.07 -4.83 6.91
C VAL A 425 -9.13 -3.63 5.97
N LEU A 426 -10.09 -2.72 6.15
CA LEU A 426 -10.18 -1.49 5.35
C LEU A 426 -9.01 -0.53 5.57
N GLY A 427 -8.30 -0.63 6.71
CA GLY A 427 -7.09 0.13 7.00
C GLY A 427 -5.78 -0.59 6.70
N THR A 428 -5.82 -1.73 5.98
CA THR A 428 -4.61 -2.52 5.67
C THR A 428 -3.67 -1.77 4.74
N TYR A 429 -4.20 -1.03 3.77
CA TYR A 429 -3.42 -0.34 2.75
C TYR A 429 -3.76 1.15 2.72
N LEU A 430 -2.74 2.01 2.58
CA LEU A 430 -2.98 3.43 2.35
C LEU A 430 -3.32 3.75 0.89
N ASP A 431 -2.67 3.04 -0.05
CA ASP A 431 -2.75 3.33 -1.49
C ASP A 431 -2.74 2.04 -2.33
N ALA A 432 -3.59 1.08 -1.97
CA ALA A 432 -3.84 -0.13 -2.75
C ALA A 432 -5.27 -0.63 -2.49
N PRO A 433 -5.83 -1.50 -3.36
CA PRO A 433 -7.18 -1.99 -3.14
C PRO A 433 -7.19 -3.09 -2.08
N VAL A 434 -8.15 -2.98 -1.16
CA VAL A 434 -8.58 -4.06 -0.27
C VAL A 434 -9.67 -4.86 -0.97
N ILE A 435 -9.57 -6.19 -0.95
CA ILE A 435 -10.55 -7.08 -1.59
C ILE A 435 -11.41 -7.72 -0.52
N VAL A 436 -12.72 -7.45 -0.56
CA VAL A 436 -13.71 -8.09 0.32
C VAL A 436 -14.60 -8.99 -0.53
N ASP A 437 -14.52 -10.29 -0.28
CA ASP A 437 -15.14 -11.30 -1.13
C ASP A 437 -16.49 -11.79 -0.61
N ASP A 438 -17.27 -12.36 -1.53
CA ASP A 438 -18.44 -13.19 -1.27
C ASP A 438 -19.60 -12.50 -0.53
N PHE A 439 -20.04 -11.33 -1.02
CA PHE A 439 -21.35 -10.79 -0.63
C PHE A 439 -22.47 -11.55 -1.35
N LYS A 440 -23.03 -12.55 -0.65
CA LYS A 440 -24.11 -13.43 -1.15
C LYS A 440 -25.40 -13.28 -0.33
N PRO A 441 -26.55 -13.72 -0.86
CA PRO A 441 -27.80 -13.70 -0.12
C PRO A 441 -27.70 -14.48 1.20
N GLY A 442 -28.27 -13.91 2.26
CA GLY A 442 -28.39 -14.61 3.53
C GLY A 442 -29.38 -15.76 3.44
N ALA A 443 -29.07 -16.89 4.07
CA ALA A 443 -29.97 -18.06 4.06
C ALA A 443 -31.29 -17.82 4.81
N THR A 444 -31.34 -16.77 5.65
CA THR A 444 -32.55 -16.33 6.37
C THR A 444 -32.70 -14.80 6.27
N PRO A 445 -33.93 -14.25 6.40
CA PRO A 445 -34.15 -12.80 6.43
C PRO A 445 -33.34 -12.07 7.50
N MET A 446 -33.13 -12.72 8.66
CA MET A 446 -32.31 -12.16 9.75
C MET A 446 -30.83 -12.05 9.35
N GLN A 447 -30.28 -13.08 8.71
CA GLN A 447 -28.92 -13.06 8.18
C GLN A 447 -28.78 -12.05 7.04
N GLN A 448 -29.77 -11.95 6.14
CA GLN A 448 -29.78 -10.95 5.08
C GLN A 448 -29.71 -9.53 5.68
N LYS A 449 -30.56 -9.22 6.66
CA LYS A 449 -30.57 -7.91 7.33
C LYS A 449 -29.23 -7.58 7.99
N ALA A 450 -28.57 -8.57 8.59
CA ALA A 450 -27.24 -8.38 9.18
C ALA A 450 -26.17 -8.10 8.11
N LEU A 451 -26.21 -8.82 6.98
CA LEU A 451 -25.31 -8.61 5.84
C LEU A 451 -25.52 -7.23 5.20
N ASP A 452 -26.77 -6.83 4.97
CA ASP A 452 -27.12 -5.52 4.42
C ASP A 452 -26.66 -4.38 5.34
N SER A 453 -26.82 -4.56 6.66
CA SER A 453 -26.36 -3.57 7.64
C SER A 453 -24.84 -3.41 7.64
N LYS A 454 -24.11 -4.53 7.51
CA LYS A 454 -22.65 -4.56 7.40
C LYS A 454 -22.17 -3.92 6.09
N LEU A 455 -22.86 -4.17 4.98
CA LEU A 455 -22.59 -3.52 3.70
C LEU A 455 -22.82 -2.01 3.79
N ASP A 456 -23.95 -1.55 4.33
CA ASP A 456 -24.22 -0.11 4.51
C ASP A 456 -23.13 0.55 5.38
N GLU A 457 -22.72 -0.09 6.46
CA GLU A 457 -21.64 0.40 7.32
C GLU A 457 -20.31 0.54 6.56
N LEU A 458 -19.89 -0.48 5.81
CA LEU A 458 -18.68 -0.43 4.99
C LEU A 458 -18.74 0.70 3.95
N LEU A 459 -19.86 0.81 3.23
CA LEU A 459 -20.05 1.84 2.22
C LEU A 459 -20.01 3.26 2.82
N ARG A 460 -20.48 3.44 4.05
CA ARG A 460 -20.37 4.71 4.77
C ARG A 460 -18.95 5.02 5.23
N PHE A 461 -18.20 4.01 5.67
CA PHE A 461 -16.78 4.20 6.01
C PHE A 461 -15.98 4.74 4.82
N TYR A 462 -16.14 4.15 3.63
CA TYR A 462 -15.50 4.67 2.41
C TYR A 462 -16.09 5.98 1.93
N GLY A 463 -17.42 6.11 1.96
CA GLY A 463 -18.11 7.28 1.43
C GLY A 463 -17.90 8.57 2.22
N ASN A 464 -17.54 8.46 3.49
CA ASN A 464 -17.27 9.61 4.36
C ASN A 464 -15.81 9.67 4.85
N ARG A 465 -15.00 8.63 4.62
CA ARG A 465 -13.63 8.49 5.15
C ARG A 465 -13.55 8.69 6.67
N VAL A 466 -14.60 8.30 7.39
CA VAL A 466 -14.69 8.44 8.86
C VAL A 466 -14.31 7.13 9.52
N THR A 467 -13.31 7.18 10.38
CA THR A 467 -12.95 6.09 11.30
C THR A 467 -13.88 6.10 12.52
N LYS A 468 -14.15 4.93 13.10
CA LYS A 468 -14.88 4.87 14.37
C LYS A 468 -14.01 5.47 15.48
N LYS A 469 -14.51 6.51 16.13
CA LYS A 469 -13.91 7.02 17.38
C LYS A 469 -14.09 5.97 18.47
N ARG A 470 -12.98 5.53 19.05
CA ARG A 470 -12.97 4.58 20.17
C ARG A 470 -12.78 5.37 21.46
N MET A 471 -13.47 4.97 22.53
CA MET A 471 -13.20 5.50 23.86
C MET A 471 -11.87 4.88 24.35
N THR A 472 -10.79 5.64 24.28
CA THR A 472 -9.42 5.18 24.58
C THR A 472 -8.95 5.51 25.99
N ASP A 473 -9.72 6.29 26.75
CA ASP A 473 -9.33 6.91 28.03
C ASP A 473 -8.89 5.91 29.10
N PHE A 474 -9.37 4.66 29.04
CA PHE A 474 -9.07 3.61 30.02
C PHE A 474 -8.21 2.47 29.46
N MET A 475 -7.68 2.60 28.23
CA MET A 475 -6.88 1.57 27.58
C MET A 475 -5.39 1.95 27.56
N PRO A 476 -4.48 1.12 28.11
CA PRO A 476 -3.06 1.29 27.88
C PRO A 476 -2.78 1.28 26.37
N ALA A 477 -2.15 2.35 25.86
CA ALA A 477 -1.90 2.55 24.43
C ALA A 477 -3.17 2.62 23.54
N GLY A 478 -4.28 3.12 24.07
CA GLY A 478 -5.54 3.26 23.31
C GLY A 478 -5.43 4.08 22.02
N SER A 479 -4.58 5.11 21.98
CA SER A 479 -4.30 5.93 20.78
C SER A 479 -3.68 5.14 19.63
N LYS A 480 -3.07 3.98 19.91
CA LYS A 480 -2.43 3.10 18.90
C LYS A 480 -3.39 2.17 18.16
N LYS A 481 -4.68 2.15 18.52
CA LYS A 481 -5.71 1.36 17.82
C LYS A 481 -6.50 2.24 16.84
N TYR A 482 -5.76 2.88 15.93
CA TYR A 482 -6.32 3.66 14.83
C TYR A 482 -6.29 2.84 13.54
N PHE A 483 -7.44 2.73 12.86
CA PHE A 483 -7.58 2.02 11.59
C PHE A 483 -8.02 3.02 10.52
N PRO A 484 -7.08 3.73 9.87
CA PRO A 484 -7.43 4.74 8.87
C PRO A 484 -8.14 4.08 7.67
N ILE A 485 -9.30 4.60 7.26
CA ILE A 485 -9.97 4.13 6.05
C ILE A 485 -9.32 4.80 4.83
N SER A 486 -8.33 4.14 4.25
CA SER A 486 -7.50 4.63 3.13
C SER A 486 -7.53 3.67 1.95
N GLY A 487 -6.85 3.99 0.85
CA GLY A 487 -6.87 3.17 -0.37
C GLY A 487 -8.25 3.10 -1.02
N GLY A 488 -8.47 2.03 -1.80
CA GLY A 488 -9.79 1.70 -2.35
C GLY A 488 -10.27 0.32 -1.90
N CYS A 489 -11.55 0.05 -2.11
CA CYS A 489 -12.16 -1.24 -1.79
C CYS A 489 -12.82 -1.82 -3.02
N ILE A 490 -12.60 -3.11 -3.24
CA ILE A 490 -13.30 -3.90 -4.24
C ILE A 490 -14.13 -4.96 -3.53
N ILE A 491 -15.42 -5.03 -3.87
CA ILE A 491 -16.34 -6.03 -3.34
C ILE A 491 -16.81 -6.94 -4.48
N THR A 492 -16.80 -8.24 -4.26
CA THR A 492 -17.52 -9.19 -5.13
C THR A 492 -18.90 -9.49 -4.55
N MET A 493 -19.91 -9.49 -5.41
CA MET A 493 -21.31 -9.61 -5.00
C MET A 493 -22.08 -10.54 -5.94
N GLU A 494 -23.03 -11.28 -5.39
CA GLU A 494 -24.01 -12.04 -6.19
C GLU A 494 -25.28 -11.25 -6.47
N ILE A 495 -25.71 -10.49 -5.46
CA ILE A 495 -26.91 -9.65 -5.50
C ILE A 495 -26.58 -8.26 -5.01
N VAL A 496 -27.34 -7.27 -5.50
CA VAL A 496 -27.28 -5.90 -5.00
C VAL A 496 -28.64 -5.57 -4.42
N ASN A 497 -28.76 -5.78 -3.10
CA ASN A 497 -29.91 -5.37 -2.32
C ASN A 497 -29.42 -4.31 -1.32
N GLY A 498 -30.07 -3.15 -1.25
CA GLY A 498 -29.62 -2.09 -0.36
C GLY A 498 -30.42 -0.80 -0.48
N VAL A 499 -30.22 0.10 0.47
CA VAL A 499 -30.81 1.44 0.42
C VAL A 499 -30.15 2.22 -0.71
N GLN A 500 -30.96 2.91 -1.52
CA GLN A 500 -30.52 3.70 -2.68
C GLN A 500 -29.36 4.65 -2.33
N SER A 501 -29.40 5.25 -1.13
CA SER A 501 -28.33 6.12 -0.64
C SER A 501 -27.01 5.38 -0.47
N SER A 502 -27.00 4.16 0.06
CA SER A 502 -25.81 3.32 0.23
C SER A 502 -25.26 2.89 -1.13
N LEU A 503 -26.13 2.37 -1.99
CA LEU A 503 -25.75 1.91 -3.34
C LEU A 503 -25.14 3.03 -4.18
N SER A 504 -25.55 4.29 -4.02
CA SER A 504 -24.97 5.44 -4.74
C SER A 504 -23.49 5.71 -4.44
N ARG A 505 -22.92 4.99 -3.46
CA ARG A 505 -21.48 5.01 -3.10
C ARG A 505 -20.69 3.86 -3.74
N MET A 506 -21.31 3.11 -4.64
CA MET A 506 -20.68 2.00 -5.34
C MET A 506 -20.58 2.32 -6.83
N PHE A 507 -19.40 2.15 -7.42
CA PHE A 507 -19.26 1.98 -8.86
C PHE A 507 -19.53 0.50 -9.14
N LEU A 508 -20.70 0.18 -9.68
CA LEU A 508 -21.14 -1.20 -9.91
C LEU A 508 -20.91 -1.60 -11.36
N VAL A 509 -20.28 -2.75 -11.55
CA VAL A 509 -20.13 -3.40 -12.86
C VAL A 509 -20.68 -4.82 -12.80
N GLU A 510 -21.21 -5.30 -13.93
CA GLU A 510 -21.85 -6.61 -14.02
C GLU A 510 -20.97 -7.59 -14.80
N LEU A 511 -20.71 -8.75 -14.21
CA LEU A 511 -19.98 -9.86 -14.81
C LEU A 511 -20.92 -11.05 -15.03
N LYS A 512 -21.16 -11.38 -16.30
CA LYS A 512 -21.92 -12.56 -16.72
C LYS A 512 -21.02 -13.79 -16.78
N ASP A 513 -21.64 -14.98 -16.79
CA ASP A 513 -20.93 -16.25 -16.73
C ASP A 513 -19.97 -16.49 -17.90
N ASP A 514 -20.28 -15.94 -19.08
CA ASP A 514 -19.50 -16.13 -20.29
C ASP A 514 -18.59 -14.94 -20.64
N ASP A 515 -18.56 -13.90 -19.80
CA ASP A 515 -17.74 -12.71 -20.06
C ASP A 515 -16.24 -13.00 -19.87
N VAL A 516 -15.87 -13.89 -18.95
CA VAL A 516 -14.47 -14.17 -18.62
C VAL A 516 -13.80 -15.07 -19.68
N ILE A 517 -12.72 -14.56 -20.27
CA ILE A 517 -11.87 -15.29 -21.22
C ILE A 517 -10.84 -16.10 -20.42
N ASN A 518 -11.16 -17.37 -20.13
CA ASN A 518 -10.36 -18.23 -19.24
C ASN A 518 -8.87 -18.34 -19.56
N PRO A 519 -8.43 -18.52 -20.83
CA PRO A 519 -7.01 -18.57 -21.12
C PRO A 519 -6.27 -17.31 -20.68
N ARG A 520 -6.89 -16.13 -20.86
CA ARG A 520 -6.32 -14.84 -20.44
C ARG A 520 -6.29 -14.71 -18.92
N LEU A 521 -7.39 -15.07 -18.24
CA LEU A 521 -7.41 -15.06 -16.76
C LEU A 521 -6.32 -15.98 -16.17
N LYS A 522 -6.18 -17.19 -16.73
CA LYS A 522 -5.18 -18.16 -16.28
C LYS A 522 -3.75 -17.59 -16.38
N THR A 523 -3.44 -16.86 -17.44
CA THR A 523 -2.14 -16.19 -17.58
C THR A 523 -1.83 -15.31 -16.38
N TYR A 524 -2.74 -14.45 -15.93
CA TYR A 524 -2.48 -13.55 -14.80
C TYR A 524 -2.57 -14.23 -13.42
N GLN A 525 -3.21 -15.40 -13.34
CA GLN A 525 -3.16 -16.26 -12.15
C GLN A 525 -1.83 -17.00 -12.01
N THR A 526 -1.17 -17.30 -13.12
CA THR A 526 0.15 -17.95 -13.18
C THR A 526 1.28 -16.92 -13.10
N GLU A 527 1.29 -15.94 -14.00
CA GLU A 527 2.29 -14.88 -14.11
C GLU A 527 1.99 -13.74 -13.13
N ARG A 528 2.02 -14.07 -11.84
CA ARG A 528 1.57 -13.18 -10.78
C ARG A 528 2.46 -11.94 -10.59
N TRP A 529 3.64 -11.91 -11.19
CA TRP A 529 4.56 -10.78 -11.09
C TRP A 529 4.17 -9.59 -11.99
N ILE A 530 3.30 -9.80 -12.99
CA ILE A 530 2.94 -8.77 -13.99
C ILE A 530 2.35 -7.53 -13.32
N LEU A 531 1.28 -7.69 -12.53
CA LEU A 531 0.60 -6.55 -11.88
C LEU A 531 1.53 -5.77 -10.94
N PRO A 532 2.22 -6.38 -9.95
CA PRO A 532 3.11 -5.63 -9.07
C PRO A 532 4.27 -4.96 -9.80
N SER A 533 4.84 -5.61 -10.82
CA SER A 533 5.97 -5.04 -11.57
C SER A 533 5.53 -3.82 -12.39
N HIS A 534 4.34 -3.88 -13.00
CA HIS A 534 3.77 -2.74 -13.72
C HIS A 534 3.40 -1.59 -12.78
N ILE A 535 2.72 -1.90 -11.66
CA ILE A 535 2.41 -0.88 -10.65
C ILE A 535 3.68 -0.26 -10.08
N TYR A 536 4.74 -1.04 -9.88
CA TYR A 536 6.04 -0.51 -9.45
C TYR A 536 6.60 0.49 -10.47
N ASP A 537 6.62 0.16 -11.78
CA ASP A 537 7.12 1.09 -12.80
C ASP A 537 6.26 2.36 -12.93
N PHE A 538 4.93 2.20 -12.86
CA PHE A 538 3.99 3.31 -12.86
C PHE A 538 4.21 4.24 -11.66
N VAL A 539 4.31 3.68 -10.45
CA VAL A 539 4.57 4.46 -9.23
C VAL A 539 5.94 5.12 -9.28
N ALA A 540 6.97 4.42 -9.78
CA ALA A 540 8.30 5.00 -9.98
C ALA A 540 8.28 6.21 -10.91
N TRP A 541 7.41 6.22 -11.93
CA TRP A 541 7.18 7.38 -12.78
C TRP A 541 6.41 8.52 -12.06
N VAL A 542 5.43 8.18 -11.22
CA VAL A 542 4.66 9.15 -10.43
C VAL A 542 5.52 9.82 -9.34
N THR A 543 6.42 9.08 -8.67
CA THR A 543 7.23 9.57 -7.53
C THR A 543 7.90 10.92 -7.77
N PRO A 544 8.71 11.13 -8.83
CA PRO A 544 9.34 12.43 -9.08
C PRO A 544 8.36 13.52 -9.57
N ARG A 545 7.10 13.17 -9.83
CA ARG A 545 6.04 14.03 -10.36
C ARG A 545 4.88 14.22 -9.39
N PHE A 546 5.02 13.80 -8.13
CA PHE A 546 3.92 13.76 -7.15
C PHE A 546 3.07 15.04 -7.14
N ASP A 547 3.69 16.20 -6.85
CA ASP A 547 2.98 17.50 -6.77
C ASP A 547 2.33 17.90 -8.10
N ALA A 548 2.98 17.53 -9.20
CA ALA A 548 2.54 17.86 -10.54
C ALA A 548 1.31 17.04 -10.94
N VAL A 549 1.28 15.76 -10.56
CA VAL A 549 0.12 14.87 -10.71
C VAL A 549 -1.02 15.31 -9.78
N VAL A 550 -0.74 15.70 -8.53
CA VAL A 550 -1.75 16.27 -7.61
C VAL A 550 -2.43 17.49 -8.23
N LYS A 551 -1.64 18.44 -8.75
CA LYS A 551 -2.18 19.63 -9.41
C LYS A 551 -2.98 19.30 -10.67
N TYR A 552 -2.58 18.28 -11.40
CA TYR A 552 -3.32 17.80 -12.56
C TYR A 552 -4.67 17.19 -12.18
N ILE A 553 -4.68 16.33 -11.16
CA ILE A 553 -5.91 15.73 -10.64
C ILE A 553 -6.91 16.83 -10.29
N GLY A 554 -6.47 17.85 -9.53
CA GLY A 554 -7.32 18.95 -9.11
C GLY A 554 -8.05 19.61 -10.28
N ARG A 555 -7.29 19.95 -11.34
CA ARG A 555 -7.85 20.57 -12.56
C ARG A 555 -8.72 19.61 -13.37
N SER A 556 -8.20 18.40 -13.66
CA SER A 556 -8.87 17.42 -14.52
C SER A 556 -10.22 17.00 -13.94
N VAL A 557 -10.30 16.80 -12.63
CA VAL A 557 -11.58 16.43 -11.99
C VAL A 557 -12.57 17.58 -12.05
N GLU A 558 -12.15 18.83 -11.83
CA GLU A 558 -13.03 20.01 -11.96
C GLU A 558 -13.55 20.17 -13.39
N ASP A 559 -12.66 20.09 -14.39
CA ASP A 559 -13.01 20.21 -15.81
C ASP A 559 -14.03 19.15 -16.23
N ILE A 560 -13.79 17.87 -15.88
CA ILE A 560 -14.69 16.76 -16.25
C ILE A 560 -16.06 16.91 -15.57
N ARG A 561 -16.09 17.39 -14.31
CA ARG A 561 -17.36 17.62 -13.58
C ARG A 561 -18.15 18.80 -14.14
N ALA A 562 -17.48 19.78 -14.73
CA ALA A 562 -18.14 20.90 -15.40
C ALA A 562 -18.76 20.50 -16.75
N GLU A 563 -18.12 19.58 -17.48
CA GLU A 563 -18.59 19.13 -18.79
C GLU A 563 -19.78 18.15 -18.73
N ARG A 564 -19.92 17.37 -17.65
CA ARG A 564 -20.90 16.28 -17.57
C ARG A 564 -21.77 16.33 -16.33
N HIS A 565 -23.05 16.03 -16.54
CA HIS A 565 -24.07 16.03 -15.50
C HIS A 565 -24.86 14.72 -15.55
N PHE A 566 -24.34 13.70 -14.87
CA PHE A 566 -25.11 12.51 -14.50
C PHE A 566 -26.21 12.86 -13.50
N ALA A 567 -27.25 12.03 -13.40
CA ALA A 567 -28.41 12.27 -12.54
C ALA A 567 -28.03 12.35 -11.05
N LEU A 568 -27.00 11.60 -10.64
CA LEU A 568 -26.45 11.65 -9.29
C LEU A 568 -25.06 12.30 -9.29
N ALA A 569 -24.84 13.28 -8.40
CA ALA A 569 -23.56 13.96 -8.27
C ALA A 569 -22.37 13.01 -7.99
N ARG A 570 -22.61 11.90 -7.26
CA ARG A 570 -21.60 10.87 -6.98
C ARG A 570 -21.16 10.12 -8.24
N HIS A 571 -22.02 9.97 -9.26
CA HIS A 571 -21.62 9.38 -10.53
C HIS A 571 -20.66 10.29 -11.30
N ASN A 572 -20.81 11.62 -11.21
CA ASN A 572 -19.84 12.56 -11.77
C ASN A 572 -18.47 12.40 -11.11
N GLU A 573 -18.42 12.21 -9.79
CA GLU A 573 -17.18 11.95 -9.04
C GLU A 573 -16.52 10.64 -9.50
N MET A 574 -17.28 9.55 -9.53
CA MET A 574 -16.83 8.23 -10.03
C MET A 574 -16.22 8.31 -11.43
N TYR A 575 -16.96 8.89 -12.38
CA TYR A 575 -16.51 9.06 -13.75
C TYR A 575 -15.22 9.89 -13.84
N SER A 576 -15.17 11.00 -13.10
CA SER A 576 -14.02 11.92 -13.13
C SER A 576 -12.75 11.28 -12.58
N VAL A 577 -12.86 10.48 -11.51
CA VAL A 577 -11.73 9.73 -10.94
C VAL A 577 -11.21 8.69 -11.93
N MET A 578 -12.11 7.88 -12.52
CA MET A 578 -11.74 6.83 -13.47
C MET A 578 -11.10 7.42 -14.73
N LEU A 579 -11.70 8.45 -15.33
CA LEU A 579 -11.18 9.09 -16.54
C LEU A 579 -9.87 9.86 -16.27
N THR A 580 -9.76 10.56 -15.14
CA THR A 580 -8.50 11.23 -14.76
C THR A 580 -7.38 10.22 -14.57
N THR A 581 -7.68 9.06 -13.99
CA THR A 581 -6.71 7.96 -13.85
C THR A 581 -6.25 7.45 -15.22
N CYS A 582 -7.16 7.23 -16.17
CA CYS A 582 -6.79 6.88 -17.54
C CYS A 582 -5.88 7.92 -18.18
N LYS A 583 -6.17 9.22 -18.00
CA LYS A 583 -5.35 10.31 -18.54
C LYS A 583 -3.93 10.32 -17.95
N ILE A 584 -3.79 10.06 -16.65
CA ILE A 584 -2.47 9.93 -15.99
C ILE A 584 -1.71 8.70 -16.53
N LEU A 585 -2.41 7.56 -16.70
CA LEU A 585 -1.83 6.34 -17.26
C LEU A 585 -1.36 6.55 -18.72
N CYS A 586 -2.13 7.26 -19.55
CA CYS A 586 -1.74 7.65 -20.89
C CYS A 586 -0.48 8.53 -20.90
N GLN A 587 -0.41 9.53 -20.02
CA GLN A 587 0.76 10.38 -19.91
C GLN A 587 2.03 9.57 -19.57
N TYR A 588 1.91 8.64 -18.61
CA TYR A 588 2.96 7.70 -18.28
C TYR A 588 3.39 6.86 -19.50
N ALA A 589 2.43 6.28 -20.22
CA ALA A 589 2.70 5.43 -21.37
C ALA A 589 3.40 6.18 -22.51
N VAL A 590 2.99 7.43 -22.79
CA VAL A 590 3.62 8.28 -23.81
C VAL A 590 5.03 8.69 -23.41
N GLU A 591 5.23 9.15 -22.18
CA GLU A 591 6.56 9.59 -21.72
C GLU A 591 7.58 8.45 -21.68
N LYS A 592 7.12 7.22 -21.42
CA LYS A 592 7.95 6.01 -21.47
C LYS A 592 8.13 5.46 -22.90
N GLY A 593 7.42 6.02 -23.89
CA GLY A 593 7.45 5.55 -25.28
C GLY A 593 6.71 4.22 -25.51
N PHE A 594 5.85 3.80 -24.59
CA PHE A 594 5.08 2.56 -24.72
C PHE A 594 3.87 2.72 -25.66
N TRP A 595 3.30 3.92 -25.69
CA TRP A 595 2.21 4.29 -26.59
C TRP A 595 2.50 5.59 -27.32
N THR A 596 1.98 5.66 -28.55
CA THR A 596 1.82 6.90 -29.32
C THR A 596 0.65 7.72 -28.78
N ARG A 597 0.56 8.99 -29.19
CA ARG A 597 -0.56 9.85 -28.81
C ARG A 597 -1.89 9.32 -29.36
N GLU A 598 -1.86 8.76 -30.56
CA GLU A 598 -3.00 8.15 -31.23
C GLU A 598 -3.51 6.93 -30.47
N GLN A 599 -2.61 6.05 -30.00
CA GLN A 599 -2.97 4.92 -29.15
C GLN A 599 -3.60 5.37 -27.83
N CYS A 600 -3.09 6.44 -27.21
CA CYS A 600 -3.72 7.02 -26.02
C CYS A 600 -5.10 7.59 -26.31
N GLN A 601 -5.30 8.28 -27.43
CA GLN A 601 -6.63 8.79 -27.81
C GLN A 601 -7.63 7.65 -28.03
N GLN A 602 -7.22 6.58 -28.72
CA GLN A 602 -8.05 5.39 -28.91
C GLN A 602 -8.42 4.72 -27.58
N PHE A 603 -7.44 4.56 -26.69
CA PHE A 603 -7.67 4.01 -25.35
C PHE A 603 -8.62 4.88 -24.53
N LEU A 604 -8.43 6.20 -24.51
CA LEU A 604 -9.29 7.14 -23.78
C LEU A 604 -10.72 7.15 -24.32
N ALA A 605 -10.89 7.10 -25.65
CA ALA A 605 -12.21 7.01 -26.28
C ALA A 605 -12.92 5.71 -25.89
N HIS A 606 -12.21 4.58 -25.94
CA HIS A 606 -12.74 3.29 -25.53
C HIS A 606 -13.14 3.26 -24.05
N ALA A 607 -12.23 3.62 -23.13
CA ALA A 607 -12.50 3.66 -21.70
C ALA A 607 -13.65 4.63 -21.35
N THR A 608 -13.72 5.77 -22.04
CA THR A 608 -14.84 6.71 -21.90
C THR A 608 -16.17 6.07 -22.27
N GLY A 609 -16.21 5.32 -23.37
CA GLY A 609 -17.40 4.58 -23.79
C GLY A 609 -17.84 3.54 -22.76
N CYS A 610 -16.89 2.77 -22.22
CA CYS A 610 -17.12 1.80 -21.16
C CYS A 610 -17.73 2.44 -19.91
N PHE A 611 -17.03 3.39 -19.28
CA PHE A 611 -17.50 4.03 -18.05
C PHE A 611 -18.88 4.70 -18.21
N MET A 612 -19.16 5.25 -19.40
CA MET A 612 -20.48 5.83 -19.71
C MET A 612 -21.58 4.77 -19.76
N ALA A 613 -21.30 3.62 -20.38
CA ALA A 613 -22.24 2.52 -20.41
C ALA A 613 -22.52 2.01 -18.99
N ASP A 614 -21.47 1.81 -18.18
CA ASP A 614 -21.58 1.30 -16.81
C ASP A 614 -22.39 2.25 -15.91
N ILE A 615 -22.08 3.55 -15.93
CA ILE A 615 -22.83 4.54 -15.14
C ILE A 615 -24.29 4.62 -15.61
N ARG A 616 -24.58 4.53 -16.91
CA ARG A 616 -25.96 4.52 -17.41
C ARG A 616 -26.72 3.28 -16.95
N MET A 617 -26.09 2.11 -16.95
CA MET A 617 -26.70 0.89 -16.41
C MET A 617 -27.00 1.05 -14.91
N MET A 618 -26.09 1.66 -14.16
CA MET A 618 -26.32 1.98 -12.76
C MET A 618 -27.52 2.92 -12.59
N GLU A 619 -27.60 4.01 -13.34
CA GLU A 619 -28.72 4.96 -13.27
C GLU A 619 -30.07 4.30 -13.62
N ALA A 620 -30.09 3.43 -14.64
CA ALA A 620 -31.27 2.66 -14.99
C ALA A 620 -31.70 1.73 -13.84
N ARG A 621 -30.76 1.02 -13.20
CA ARG A 621 -31.04 0.23 -11.99
C ARG A 621 -31.56 1.10 -10.84
N PHE A 622 -30.96 2.27 -10.62
CA PHE A 622 -31.40 3.20 -9.59
C PHE A 622 -32.84 3.65 -9.81
N LYS A 623 -33.20 4.02 -11.05
CA LYS A 623 -34.58 4.37 -11.41
C LYS A 623 -35.54 3.19 -11.17
N ALA A 624 -35.18 1.98 -11.60
CA ALA A 624 -36.01 0.78 -11.42
C ALA A 624 -36.22 0.41 -9.94
N SER A 625 -35.27 0.77 -9.06
CA SER A 625 -35.33 0.52 -7.61
C SER A 625 -35.89 1.68 -6.78
N ASP A 626 -36.27 2.81 -7.41
CA ASP A 626 -36.78 3.98 -6.69
C ASP A 626 -38.20 3.71 -6.17
N LYS A 627 -38.33 3.63 -4.84
CA LYS A 627 -39.61 3.35 -4.15
C LYS A 627 -40.72 4.35 -4.49
N GLY A 628 -40.35 5.61 -4.74
CA GLY A 628 -41.29 6.65 -5.13
C GLY A 628 -41.78 6.45 -6.57
N LEU A 629 -40.88 6.11 -7.50
CA LEU A 629 -41.27 5.76 -8.87
C LEU A 629 -42.14 4.51 -8.89
N LEU A 630 -41.82 3.50 -8.08
CA LEU A 630 -42.65 2.31 -7.91
C LEU A 630 -44.07 2.68 -7.42
N ALA A 631 -44.17 3.62 -6.47
CA ALA A 631 -45.46 4.11 -5.99
C ALA A 631 -46.28 4.79 -7.10
N ILE A 632 -45.62 5.57 -7.95
CA ILE A 632 -46.26 6.25 -9.10
C ILE A 632 -46.61 5.26 -10.21
N GLN A 633 -45.78 4.25 -10.47
CA GLN A 633 -46.08 3.15 -11.39
C GLN A 633 -47.30 2.35 -10.93
N ALA A 634 -47.34 1.95 -9.66
CA ALA A 634 -48.49 1.24 -9.09
C ALA A 634 -49.79 2.06 -9.22
N LEU A 635 -49.73 3.37 -8.99
CA LEU A 635 -50.87 4.27 -9.17
C LEU A 635 -51.25 4.41 -10.65
N GLY A 636 -50.27 4.61 -11.54
CA GLY A 636 -50.46 4.73 -12.97
C GLY A 636 -51.09 3.49 -13.59
N ASP A 637 -50.62 2.31 -13.19
CA ASP A 637 -51.17 1.02 -13.63
C ASP A 637 -52.56 0.78 -13.06
N ALA A 638 -52.83 1.18 -11.81
CA ALA A 638 -54.18 1.12 -11.25
C ALA A 638 -55.17 2.01 -12.01
N LEU A 639 -54.74 3.20 -12.44
CA LEU A 639 -55.56 4.10 -13.27
C LEU A 639 -55.80 3.54 -14.68
N LYS A 640 -54.75 3.04 -15.34
CA LYS A 640 -54.82 2.47 -16.70
C LYS A 640 -55.66 1.19 -16.76
N SER A 641 -55.50 0.31 -15.77
CA SER A 641 -56.25 -0.95 -15.68
C SER A 641 -57.70 -0.78 -15.19
N GLY A 642 -58.10 0.43 -14.78
CA GLY A 642 -59.42 0.71 -14.19
C GLY A 642 -59.57 0.24 -12.73
N LYS A 643 -58.55 -0.42 -12.16
CA LYS A 643 -58.50 -0.87 -10.76
C LYS A 643 -58.66 0.28 -9.75
N LEU A 644 -58.23 1.48 -10.14
CA LEU A 644 -58.59 2.74 -9.51
C LEU A 644 -59.37 3.58 -10.52
N SER A 645 -60.62 3.91 -10.19
CA SER A 645 -61.47 4.78 -11.01
C SER A 645 -61.87 6.03 -10.20
N PRO A 646 -61.05 7.10 -10.22
CA PRO A 646 -61.32 8.30 -9.45
C PRO A 646 -62.58 9.01 -9.95
N LEU A 647 -63.47 9.40 -9.04
CA LEU A 647 -64.67 10.16 -9.40
C LEU A 647 -64.29 11.59 -9.82
N ALA A 648 -64.97 12.14 -10.82
CA ALA A 648 -64.84 13.57 -11.13
C ALA A 648 -65.22 14.39 -9.90
N LEU A 649 -64.37 15.33 -9.48
CA LEU A 649 -64.60 16.16 -8.31
C LEU A 649 -65.71 17.19 -8.61
N THR A 650 -66.91 16.95 -8.09
CA THR A 650 -68.10 17.80 -8.27
C THR A 650 -68.78 17.99 -6.91
N PRO A 651 -69.63 19.03 -6.75
CA PRO A 651 -70.42 19.21 -5.53
C PRO A 651 -71.22 17.97 -5.11
N GLU A 652 -71.72 17.20 -6.07
CA GLU A 652 -72.53 16.00 -5.87
C GLU A 652 -71.68 14.77 -5.54
N SER A 653 -70.55 14.58 -6.24
CA SER A 653 -69.67 13.41 -6.02
C SER A 653 -68.90 13.51 -4.70
N CYS A 654 -68.58 14.73 -4.25
CA CYS A 654 -67.78 14.95 -3.05
C CYS A 654 -68.46 14.42 -1.77
N GLN A 655 -69.79 14.51 -1.69
CA GLN A 655 -70.56 14.00 -0.55
C GLN A 655 -70.41 12.48 -0.33
N ARG A 656 -70.01 11.74 -1.37
CA ARG A 656 -69.83 10.28 -1.32
C ARG A 656 -68.60 9.84 -0.53
N GLN A 657 -67.72 10.76 -0.15
CA GLN A 657 -66.47 10.48 0.58
C GLN A 657 -65.63 9.33 -0.01
N ALA A 658 -65.60 9.25 -1.35
CA ALA A 658 -64.91 8.20 -2.09
C ALA A 658 -63.41 8.15 -1.76
N GLU A 659 -62.76 7.02 -2.03
CA GLU A 659 -61.34 6.86 -1.73
C GLU A 659 -60.41 7.68 -2.65
N SER A 660 -60.93 8.09 -3.82
CA SER A 660 -60.21 8.90 -4.78
C SER A 660 -61.13 9.77 -5.65
N TYR A 661 -60.66 10.96 -6.01
CA TYR A 661 -61.28 11.89 -6.93
C TYR A 661 -60.28 12.38 -7.97
N GLN A 662 -60.74 13.07 -9.00
CA GLN A 662 -59.88 13.75 -9.95
C GLN A 662 -60.51 15.02 -10.51
N ASP A 663 -59.67 15.96 -10.94
CA ASP A 663 -60.01 17.06 -11.83
C ASP A 663 -58.96 17.15 -12.96
N ASP A 664 -58.91 18.27 -13.68
CA ASP A 664 -57.97 18.46 -14.80
C ASP A 664 -56.49 18.48 -14.36
N THR A 665 -56.21 18.84 -13.10
CA THR A 665 -54.85 19.08 -12.60
C THR A 665 -54.36 17.95 -11.69
N TYR A 666 -55.23 17.42 -10.83
CA TYR A 666 -54.85 16.51 -9.75
C TYR A 666 -55.62 15.20 -9.77
N VAL A 667 -54.96 14.16 -9.27
CA VAL A 667 -55.61 12.99 -8.69
C VAL A 667 -55.58 13.15 -7.18
N TYR A 668 -56.77 13.12 -6.58
CA TYR A 668 -56.95 13.16 -5.14
C TYR A 668 -57.09 11.73 -4.62
N ILE A 669 -56.25 11.32 -3.68
CA ILE A 669 -56.32 9.95 -3.14
C ILE A 669 -56.09 9.94 -1.64
N LYS A 670 -56.84 9.12 -0.90
CA LYS A 670 -56.57 8.89 0.53
C LYS A 670 -55.26 8.13 0.67
N THR A 671 -54.39 8.53 1.61
CA THR A 671 -53.07 7.90 1.82
C THR A 671 -53.16 6.38 1.96
N ASN A 672 -54.08 5.87 2.79
CA ASN A 672 -54.25 4.44 3.00
C ASN A 672 -54.66 3.69 1.73
N ARG A 673 -55.39 4.33 0.81
CA ARG A 673 -55.77 3.71 -0.46
C ARG A 673 -54.57 3.61 -1.39
N LEU A 674 -53.76 4.65 -1.46
CA LEU A 674 -52.51 4.63 -2.23
C LEU A 674 -51.57 3.54 -1.70
N SER A 675 -51.34 3.47 -0.38
CA SER A 675 -50.51 2.43 0.24
C SER A 675 -51.01 1.01 -0.12
N ARG A 676 -52.34 0.78 -0.10
CA ARG A 676 -52.92 -0.51 -0.51
C ARG A 676 -52.68 -0.83 -1.98
N LEU A 677 -52.81 0.14 -2.89
CA LEU A 677 -52.54 -0.08 -4.32
C LEU A 677 -51.09 -0.47 -4.56
N ILE A 678 -50.15 0.16 -3.85
CA ILE A 678 -48.73 -0.15 -3.93
C ILE A 678 -48.47 -1.58 -3.44
N HIS A 679 -49.04 -1.95 -2.29
CA HIS A 679 -48.92 -3.30 -1.74
C HIS A 679 -49.45 -4.37 -2.72
N GLU A 680 -50.64 -4.14 -3.27
CA GLU A 680 -51.25 -5.06 -4.25
C GLU A 680 -50.43 -5.15 -5.55
N TYR A 681 -49.86 -4.03 -6.01
CA TYR A 681 -48.98 -3.99 -7.17
C TYR A 681 -47.69 -4.79 -6.93
N CYS A 682 -47.08 -4.61 -5.76
CA CYS A 682 -45.88 -5.32 -5.36
C CYS A 682 -46.14 -6.82 -5.29
N LEU A 683 -47.25 -7.25 -4.67
CA LEU A 683 -47.67 -8.66 -4.65
C LEU A 683 -47.87 -9.24 -6.05
N ALA A 684 -48.55 -8.52 -6.94
CA ALA A 684 -48.83 -8.98 -8.29
C ALA A 684 -47.57 -9.14 -9.15
N ASN A 685 -46.53 -8.36 -8.87
CA ASN A 685 -45.26 -8.38 -9.60
C ASN A 685 -44.13 -9.12 -8.86
N TYR A 686 -44.44 -9.83 -7.76
CA TYR A 686 -43.46 -10.52 -6.91
C TYR A 686 -42.35 -9.59 -6.38
N ILE A 687 -42.67 -8.31 -6.19
CA ILE A 687 -41.79 -7.31 -5.59
C ILE A 687 -42.06 -7.26 -4.09
N PRO A 688 -41.05 -7.34 -3.20
CA PRO A 688 -41.24 -7.09 -1.78
C PRO A 688 -41.69 -5.64 -1.56
N ASP A 689 -42.79 -5.43 -0.81
CA ASP A 689 -43.31 -4.08 -0.54
C ASP A 689 -42.22 -3.22 0.13
N PRO A 690 -41.68 -2.22 -0.58
CA PRO A 690 -40.49 -1.53 -0.11
C PRO A 690 -40.84 -0.36 0.82
N ILE A 691 -42.12 0.01 0.95
CA ILE A 691 -42.56 1.19 1.70
C ILE A 691 -42.99 0.77 3.10
N VAL A 692 -42.23 1.22 4.10
CA VAL A 692 -42.38 0.76 5.49
C VAL A 692 -43.56 1.41 6.18
N ASN A 693 -43.85 2.68 5.88
CA ASN A 693 -44.94 3.43 6.50
C ASN A 693 -45.41 4.63 5.65
N ASN A 694 -46.52 5.25 6.07
CA ASN A 694 -47.11 6.39 5.37
C ASN A 694 -46.21 7.64 5.37
N GLU A 695 -45.39 7.89 6.39
CA GLU A 695 -44.46 9.04 6.40
C GLU A 695 -43.36 8.88 5.34
N GLU A 696 -42.83 7.66 5.17
CA GLU A 696 -41.89 7.35 4.10
C GLU A 696 -42.53 7.58 2.73
N LEU A 697 -43.76 7.07 2.50
CA LEU A 697 -44.50 7.31 1.27
C LEU A 697 -44.65 8.80 0.95
N LEU A 698 -45.09 9.59 1.93
CA LEU A 698 -45.26 11.03 1.73
C LEU A 698 -43.95 11.74 1.43
N SER A 699 -42.86 11.38 2.13
CA SER A 699 -41.53 11.92 1.85
C SER A 699 -41.02 11.56 0.46
N LEU A 700 -41.34 10.35 -0.05
CA LEU A 700 -40.98 9.91 -1.39
C LEU A 700 -41.73 10.70 -2.46
N LEU A 701 -43.04 10.90 -2.31
CA LEU A 701 -43.86 11.67 -3.24
C LEU A 701 -43.50 13.16 -3.23
N GLU A 702 -43.18 13.72 -2.06
CA GLU A 702 -42.67 15.09 -1.92
C GLU A 702 -41.33 15.26 -2.66
N ARG A 703 -40.39 14.31 -2.48
CA ARG A 703 -39.08 14.33 -3.19
C ARG A 703 -39.26 14.32 -4.70
N LEU A 704 -40.22 13.55 -5.22
CA LEU A 704 -40.54 13.48 -6.65
C LEU A 704 -41.32 14.71 -7.14
N LYS A 705 -41.63 15.67 -6.27
CA LYS A 705 -42.42 16.87 -6.57
C LYS A 705 -43.77 16.56 -7.21
N VAL A 706 -44.29 15.38 -6.97
CA VAL A 706 -45.60 14.93 -7.46
C VAL A 706 -46.70 15.24 -6.47
N LEU A 707 -46.35 15.33 -5.18
CA LEU A 707 -47.23 15.75 -4.09
C LEU A 707 -47.26 17.27 -3.99
N ASP A 708 -48.45 17.84 -4.09
CA ASP A 708 -48.68 19.26 -3.87
C ASP A 708 -48.81 19.56 -2.37
N ILE A 709 -47.91 20.42 -1.87
CA ILE A 709 -47.80 20.76 -0.44
C ILE A 709 -48.24 22.20 -0.26
N LEU A 710 -49.17 22.40 0.68
CA LEU A 710 -49.59 23.74 1.09
C LEU A 710 -48.72 24.18 2.26
N GLU A 711 -48.01 25.30 2.11
CA GLU A 711 -47.26 25.92 3.21
C GLU A 711 -48.13 26.95 3.90
N GLY A 712 -48.44 26.71 5.19
CA GLY A 712 -49.24 27.60 6.01
C GLY A 712 -48.53 28.00 7.30
N PRO A 713 -49.11 28.94 8.08
CA PRO A 713 -48.52 29.44 9.33
C PRO A 713 -48.35 28.36 10.42
N ASN A 714 -49.07 27.23 10.31
CA ASN A 714 -49.02 26.12 11.27
C ASN A 714 -48.19 24.91 10.78
N GLY A 715 -47.43 25.06 9.68
CA GLY A 715 -46.59 24.01 9.11
C GLY A 715 -46.97 23.60 7.69
N ARG A 716 -46.33 22.52 7.20
CA ARG A 716 -46.46 22.02 5.84
C ARG A 716 -47.55 20.94 5.78
N GLU A 717 -48.63 21.19 5.04
CA GLU A 717 -49.73 20.23 4.90
C GLU A 717 -49.52 19.31 3.69
N ARG A 718 -49.09 18.07 3.96
CA ARG A 718 -48.91 17.00 2.96
C ARG A 718 -50.22 16.30 2.55
N SER A 719 -51.26 16.42 3.37
CA SER A 719 -52.62 15.97 3.05
C SER A 719 -53.61 17.01 3.54
N ARG A 720 -54.68 17.28 2.79
CA ARG A 720 -55.65 18.33 3.13
C ARG A 720 -57.05 18.00 2.61
N LYS A 721 -58.05 18.74 3.10
CA LYS A 721 -59.45 18.58 2.65
C LYS A 721 -59.57 18.92 1.16
N LEU A 722 -60.56 18.36 0.48
CA LEU A 722 -60.82 18.68 -0.93
C LEU A 722 -61.16 20.17 -1.13
N PRO A 723 -60.92 20.74 -2.33
CA PRO A 723 -61.29 22.12 -2.64
C PRO A 723 -62.79 22.37 -2.48
N ILE A 724 -63.60 21.38 -2.88
CA ILE A 724 -65.04 21.33 -2.66
C ILE A 724 -65.26 20.35 -1.50
N GLN A 725 -65.84 20.80 -0.38
CA GLN A 725 -66.02 19.93 0.81
C GLN A 725 -67.45 19.41 0.96
N ARG A 726 -68.48 20.28 0.94
CA ARG A 726 -69.91 19.90 0.98
C ARG A 726 -70.24 18.79 2.00
N GLY A 727 -69.64 18.82 3.20
CA GLY A 727 -69.83 17.82 4.27
C GLY A 727 -68.78 16.69 4.32
N ASN A 728 -67.88 16.60 3.33
CA ASN A 728 -66.73 15.72 3.33
C ASN A 728 -65.55 16.36 4.08
N ALA A 729 -65.28 15.86 5.29
CA ALA A 729 -64.18 16.33 6.14
C ALA A 729 -62.87 15.53 5.95
N MET A 730 -62.85 14.55 5.04
CA MET A 730 -61.69 13.66 4.84
C MET A 730 -60.51 14.41 4.20
N ARG A 731 -59.29 13.93 4.47
CA ARG A 731 -58.05 14.47 3.89
C ARG A 731 -57.54 13.57 2.77
N TYR A 732 -57.01 14.20 1.73
CA TYR A 732 -56.51 13.57 0.52
C TYR A 732 -55.11 14.10 0.19
N LEU A 733 -54.34 13.28 -0.50
CA LEU A 733 -53.12 13.68 -1.19
C LEU A 733 -53.48 14.31 -2.53
N TYR A 734 -52.79 15.37 -2.89
CA TYR A 734 -52.97 16.09 -4.14
C TYR A 734 -51.82 15.72 -5.07
N LEU A 735 -52.05 14.80 -6.00
CA LEU A 735 -51.00 14.29 -6.89
C LEU A 735 -51.14 14.91 -8.28
N SER A 736 -50.12 15.65 -8.73
CA SER A 736 -50.14 16.37 -10.01
C SER A 736 -50.15 15.39 -11.19
N LYS A 737 -51.16 15.48 -12.05
CA LYS A 737 -51.28 14.65 -13.27
C LYS A 737 -50.14 14.87 -14.23
N THR A 738 -49.74 16.14 -14.44
CA THR A 738 -48.63 16.50 -15.32
C THR A 738 -47.31 15.90 -14.82
N LYS A 739 -47.00 16.05 -13.53
CA LYS A 739 -45.77 15.49 -12.94
C LYS A 739 -45.78 13.96 -12.94
N MET A 740 -46.92 13.32 -12.69
CA MET A 740 -47.04 11.87 -12.83
C MET A 740 -46.79 11.42 -14.27
N ALA A 741 -47.34 12.14 -15.26
CA ALA A 741 -47.12 11.81 -16.66
C ALA A 741 -45.64 11.91 -17.05
N GLU A 742 -44.96 13.02 -16.68
CA GLU A 742 -43.50 13.19 -16.89
C GLU A 742 -42.70 12.00 -16.33
N LEU A 743 -43.00 11.57 -15.10
CA LEU A 743 -42.32 10.47 -14.43
C LEU A 743 -42.64 9.07 -15.00
N LEU A 744 -43.70 8.93 -15.80
CA LEU A 744 -44.16 7.67 -16.39
C LEU A 744 -43.81 7.54 -17.88
N THR A 745 -43.36 8.61 -18.53
CA THR A 745 -42.91 8.63 -19.94
C THR A 745 -41.39 8.56 -20.12
N ASP A 746 -40.62 8.76 -19.05
CA ASP A 746 -39.16 8.60 -18.95
C ASP A 746 -38.75 7.25 -18.36
#